data_AF-A0A9X3XAH2-F1
#
_entry.id   AF-A0A9X3XAH2-F1
#
_cell.length_a   1.000
_cell.length_b   1.000
_cell.length_c   1.000
_cell.angle_alpha   90.00
_cell.angle_beta   90.00
_cell.angle_gamma   90.00
#
_symmetry.space_group_name_H-M   'P 1'
#
loop_
_entity.id
_entity.type
_entity.pdbx_description
1 polymer ?
#
loop_
_entity_poly.entity_id
_entity_poly.type
_entity_poly.pdbx_seq_one_letter_code
_entity_poly.pdbx_strand_id
1 'polypeptide(L)'
;MAHLETTTLWESTLAPREADDAASPRGTLRDALMRIRGRATAIANEMVAARTDEPSLADLLHTDDLWISADTVAGPNFPLTPPEAFVLASSLVVHDLALALATMHEGTDALKGERTWLDAVVGMLVRKLGRAPTTAELEQPPADIEQEAIAETLRTLYARHAERLALAPYGDARGQEHHLVEPAELRHAYGSTIGRIARSHLWLATELPEHFHETIAPLPGMPSSWTVDAFKLACLLRIADVSRIDFSRAPHFWRAARRPAGARREHWVLQEKLREPYVANSRLIFLADSPFTVEEAPAFWLGMDTLVAVDRELRIVDTLLAEAGRPRLVARGVAGVEDPSRLADFLPVEGWTPVDTRVHVTDIPSLVERLGATRLDESDASIPLRELVQNAASAVRARRMLEEWPSDWGTITVRLGEDEEGHWLEIEDTGTGMSAAALSAPLRDTASEYWSSLLLRRDPPGLLAKGFRRGGGGLGPFAVFLWGQRARITTRTSERGRKETSVLELYAGGTTRPILRAAGEGEVMSDAGTRVRVWLRAPPDAPDGIFYRRGHDRCWTLEELCAWLCPALDVHLDMEDAHGKRTRVVPASDWMTIDGYELLGRTWSPEPEPFERLWPREIPEMAQNLRPLATSSGDMVGRACIHPTYAGVVAVGGLRACSMRGISGVLVGRPGATRQATVVPVVERQELARWASEQAALLPALVKEPAEQMACAQVVRACGGRLGALPIAEGATGWLSEQAIAAWDAVPDEVLLVRDHQSGRGPWWRSKIKLAPNVLVVRMHLPAILEDTRDPTLWPSEEAPRSEPWRAVLQTLAGAVLEALARAWGVPLDEVVRATGPSRETRVIGVADGRTVESFVDVVKRPG
;
A
#
# COMPACT_ATOMS: atom_id res chain seq x y z
N MET A 1 43.74 18.53 -1.08
CA MET A 1 43.32 17.22 -0.59
C MET A 1 44.15 16.91 0.64
N ALA A 2 43.49 16.84 1.80
CA ALA A 2 44.12 16.30 3.00
C ALA A 2 44.28 14.79 2.78
N HIS A 3 45.45 14.25 3.13
CA HIS A 3 45.68 12.81 3.08
C HIS A 3 45.39 12.23 4.45
N LEU A 4 44.91 10.99 4.52
CA LEU A 4 44.71 10.31 5.80
C LEU A 4 45.97 10.35 6.70
N GLU A 5 47.16 10.43 6.09
CA GLU A 5 48.45 10.49 6.77
C GLU A 5 48.65 11.76 7.63
N THR A 6 47.87 12.82 7.39
CA THR A 6 47.94 14.09 8.13
C THR A 6 46.92 14.18 9.28
N THR A 7 46.27 13.07 9.63
CA THR A 7 45.21 13.02 10.65
C THR A 7 45.74 12.53 11.99
N THR A 8 45.07 12.92 13.08
CA THR A 8 45.51 12.56 14.43
C THR A 8 45.40 11.05 14.68
N LEU A 9 44.34 10.41 14.16
CA LEU A 9 44.16 8.97 14.22
C LEU A 9 45.30 8.23 13.51
N TRP A 10 45.79 8.71 12.36
CA TRP A 10 46.92 8.08 11.68
C TRP A 10 48.24 8.26 12.44
N GLU A 11 48.56 9.49 12.83
CA GLU A 11 49.77 9.82 13.57
C GLU A 11 49.88 9.03 14.89
N SER A 12 48.76 8.89 15.58
CA SER A 12 48.69 8.15 16.84
C SER A 12 48.69 6.63 16.66
N THR A 13 48.50 6.06 15.46
CA THR A 13 48.33 4.61 15.28
C THR A 13 49.28 3.97 14.27
N LEU A 14 49.34 4.43 13.02
CA LEU A 14 50.02 3.74 11.93
C LEU A 14 51.29 4.46 11.46
N ALA A 15 51.45 5.74 11.80
CA ALA A 15 52.65 6.50 11.47
C ALA A 15 53.94 5.90 12.08
N PRO A 16 55.10 6.04 11.42
CA PRO A 16 56.39 5.70 12.01
C PRO A 16 56.65 6.54 13.27
N ARG A 17 57.36 5.96 14.23
CA ARG A 17 57.76 6.61 15.48
C ARG A 17 59.26 6.41 15.69
N GLU A 18 59.95 7.42 16.22
CA GLU A 18 61.41 7.37 16.41
C GLU A 18 61.85 6.36 17.46
N ALA A 19 61.03 6.10 18.49
CA ALA A 19 61.25 5.09 19.52
C ALA A 19 59.99 4.22 19.67
N ASP A 20 59.98 3.04 19.03
CA ASP A 20 58.82 2.14 19.01
C ASP A 20 59.26 0.68 19.05
N ASP A 21 59.14 0.08 20.24
CA ASP A 21 59.43 -1.34 20.47
C ASP A 21 58.53 -2.28 19.62
N ALA A 22 57.43 -1.73 19.06
CA ALA A 22 56.53 -2.42 18.17
C ALA A 22 56.59 -1.88 16.71
N ALA A 23 57.71 -1.28 16.29
CA ALA A 23 57.87 -0.71 14.95
C ALA A 23 57.64 -1.72 13.83
N SER A 24 58.12 -2.96 14.01
CA SER A 24 57.98 -4.04 13.02
C SER A 24 56.50 -4.42 12.80
N PRO A 25 55.73 -4.86 13.82
CA PRO A 25 54.31 -5.18 13.61
C PRO A 25 53.46 -3.97 13.19
N ARG A 26 53.81 -2.73 13.62
CA ARG A 26 53.15 -1.50 13.11
C ARG A 26 53.39 -1.31 11.62
N GLY A 27 54.63 -1.47 11.17
CA GLY A 27 55.02 -1.43 9.76
C GLY A 27 54.27 -2.46 8.93
N THR A 28 54.15 -3.70 9.43
CA THR A 28 53.38 -4.76 8.75
C THR A 28 51.92 -4.37 8.51
N LEU A 29 51.24 -3.82 9.53
CA LEU A 29 49.85 -3.36 9.41
C LEU A 29 49.72 -2.20 8.42
N ARG A 30 50.61 -1.21 8.51
CA ARG A 30 50.64 -0.07 7.57
C ARG A 30 50.84 -0.52 6.13
N ASP A 31 51.84 -1.37 5.88
CA ASP A 31 52.13 -1.85 4.53
C ASP A 31 50.99 -2.71 3.97
N ALA A 32 50.34 -3.51 4.82
CA ALA A 32 49.17 -4.28 4.44
C ALA A 32 47.99 -3.37 4.05
N LEU A 33 47.74 -2.30 4.81
CA LEU A 33 46.69 -1.33 4.49
C LEU A 33 46.95 -0.61 3.18
N MET A 34 48.18 -0.16 2.93
CA MET A 34 48.54 0.50 1.68
C MET A 34 48.38 -0.43 0.48
N ARG A 35 48.68 -1.73 0.64
CA ARG A 35 48.38 -2.75 -0.40
C ARG A 35 46.89 -2.93 -0.63
N ILE A 36 46.06 -2.98 0.43
CA ILE A 36 44.60 -3.06 0.31
C ILE A 36 44.06 -1.86 -0.46
N ARG A 37 44.47 -0.64 -0.11
CA ARG A 37 44.08 0.60 -0.79
C ARG A 37 44.51 0.59 -2.27
N GLY A 38 45.75 0.21 -2.54
CA GLY A 38 46.27 0.12 -3.91
C GLY A 38 45.49 -0.88 -4.77
N ARG A 39 45.14 -2.05 -4.21
CA ARG A 39 44.33 -3.05 -4.92
C ARG A 39 42.88 -2.63 -5.12
N ALA A 40 42.25 -2.05 -4.10
CA ALA A 40 40.89 -1.51 -4.24
C ALA A 40 40.83 -0.43 -5.33
N THR A 41 41.83 0.45 -5.36
CA THR A 41 41.98 1.47 -6.41
C THR A 41 42.18 0.83 -7.78
N ALA A 42 43.02 -0.20 -7.90
CA ALA A 42 43.24 -0.91 -9.16
C ALA A 42 41.97 -1.62 -9.66
N ILE A 43 41.29 -2.38 -8.78
CA ILE A 43 40.02 -3.05 -9.09
C ILE A 43 39.01 -2.05 -9.63
N ALA A 44 38.84 -0.93 -8.94
CA ALA A 44 37.84 0.02 -9.32
C ALA A 44 38.27 0.83 -10.58
N ASN A 45 39.56 1.13 -10.78
CA ASN A 45 40.04 1.76 -12.01
C ASN A 45 39.77 0.90 -13.26
N GLU A 46 40.02 -0.41 -13.16
CA GLU A 46 39.65 -1.37 -14.21
C GLU A 46 38.15 -1.35 -14.51
N MET A 47 37.31 -1.19 -13.49
CA MET A 47 35.86 -1.10 -13.65
C MET A 47 35.44 0.18 -14.40
N VAL A 48 36.08 1.33 -14.16
CA VAL A 48 35.82 2.57 -14.92
C VAL A 48 36.37 2.49 -16.34
N ALA A 49 37.53 1.87 -16.55
CA ALA A 49 38.08 1.68 -17.89
C ALA A 49 37.14 0.85 -18.81
N ALA A 50 36.30 -0.01 -18.23
CA ALA A 50 35.27 -0.77 -18.95
C ALA A 50 34.06 0.08 -19.40
N ARG A 51 33.96 1.37 -19.03
CA ARG A 51 32.84 2.27 -19.40
C ARG A 51 33.34 3.66 -19.84
N THR A 52 33.09 4.01 -21.10
CA THR A 52 33.72 5.16 -21.78
C THR A 52 33.19 6.56 -21.42
N ASP A 53 32.12 6.69 -20.62
CA ASP A 53 31.40 7.98 -20.44
C ASP A 53 31.30 8.47 -18.98
N GLU A 54 32.03 7.88 -18.02
CA GLU A 54 31.96 8.25 -16.60
C GLU A 54 33.28 8.86 -16.07
N PRO A 55 33.23 9.73 -15.02
CA PRO A 55 34.41 10.40 -14.47
C PRO A 55 35.45 9.41 -13.91
N SER A 56 36.70 9.87 -13.77
CA SER A 56 37.81 9.05 -13.27
C SER A 56 37.57 8.57 -11.84
N LEU A 57 37.88 7.30 -11.55
CA LEU A 57 37.52 6.64 -10.30
C LEU A 57 38.26 7.15 -9.03
N ALA A 58 39.27 8.00 -9.16
CA ALA A 58 39.79 8.76 -8.01
C ALA A 58 38.68 9.59 -7.31
N ASP A 59 37.58 9.87 -8.03
CA ASP A 59 36.41 10.60 -7.54
C ASP A 59 35.31 9.69 -6.92
N LEU A 60 35.51 8.37 -6.83
CA LEU A 60 34.48 7.40 -6.38
C LEU A 60 34.82 6.68 -5.05
N LEU A 61 36.10 6.41 -4.76
CA LEU A 61 36.53 5.89 -3.45
C LEU A 61 36.85 7.05 -2.50
N HIS A 62 35.95 7.36 -1.58
CA HIS A 62 36.03 8.51 -0.65
C HIS A 62 36.68 8.10 0.67
N THR A 63 37.58 7.11 0.62
CA THR A 63 38.13 6.46 1.82
C THR A 63 38.91 7.43 2.70
N ASP A 64 39.57 8.44 2.12
CA ASP A 64 40.30 9.47 2.85
C ASP A 64 39.33 10.44 3.53
N ASP A 65 38.24 10.83 2.85
CA ASP A 65 37.21 11.71 3.41
C ASP A 65 36.47 11.03 4.57
N LEU A 66 36.14 9.75 4.42
CA LEU A 66 35.53 8.96 5.50
C LEU A 66 36.48 8.81 6.69
N TRP A 67 37.79 8.66 6.45
CA TRP A 67 38.80 8.63 7.50
C TRP A 67 38.93 9.98 8.20
N ILE A 68 38.90 11.10 7.45
CA ILE A 68 38.93 12.46 8.01
C ILE A 68 37.66 12.74 8.82
N SER A 69 36.49 12.29 8.35
CA SER A 69 35.23 12.36 9.09
C SER A 69 35.34 11.58 10.41
N ALA A 70 35.90 10.36 10.37
CA ALA A 70 36.16 9.56 11.56
C ALA A 70 37.12 10.28 12.53
N ASP A 71 38.22 10.86 12.05
CA ASP A 71 39.15 11.66 12.86
C ASP A 71 38.46 12.85 13.53
N THR A 72 37.61 13.55 12.78
CA THR A 72 36.86 14.73 13.26
C THR A 72 35.87 14.38 14.37
N VAL A 73 35.06 13.34 14.19
CA VAL A 73 34.04 12.94 15.18
C VAL A 73 34.62 12.22 16.39
N ALA A 74 35.73 11.50 16.21
CA ALA A 74 36.47 10.85 17.29
C ALA A 74 37.22 11.88 18.15
N GLY A 75 37.88 12.86 17.50
CA GLY A 75 38.71 13.86 18.13
C GLY A 75 40.11 13.34 18.50
N PRO A 76 41.03 14.24 18.90
CA PRO A 76 42.46 13.93 18.99
C PRO A 76 42.84 12.95 20.11
N ASN A 77 41.95 12.72 21.06
CA ASN A 77 42.19 11.86 22.24
C ASN A 77 41.47 10.51 22.16
N PHE A 78 40.86 10.16 21.01
CA PHE A 78 40.15 8.90 20.89
C PHE A 78 41.12 7.73 20.79
N PRO A 79 41.05 6.73 21.70
CA PRO A 79 42.05 5.69 21.75
C PRO A 79 41.79 4.60 20.71
N LEU A 80 42.70 4.48 19.73
CA LEU A 80 42.79 3.35 18.81
C LEU A 80 44.13 2.63 18.94
N THR A 81 44.09 1.30 18.88
CA THR A 81 45.29 0.49 18.68
C THR A 81 45.67 0.45 17.19
N PRO A 82 46.91 0.11 16.82
CA PRO A 82 47.28 -0.03 15.42
C PRO A 82 46.46 -1.09 14.64
N PRO A 83 46.12 -2.27 15.23
CA PRO A 83 45.17 -3.18 14.59
C PRO A 83 43.77 -2.59 14.42
N GLU A 84 43.27 -1.81 15.39
CA GLU A 84 41.97 -1.15 15.26
C GLU A 84 41.95 -0.13 14.13
N ALA A 85 43.01 0.68 14.00
CA ALA A 85 43.19 1.60 12.89
C ALA A 85 43.26 0.87 11.54
N PHE A 86 43.98 -0.26 11.48
CA PHE A 86 44.01 -1.13 10.30
C PHE A 86 42.63 -1.68 9.93
N VAL A 87 41.88 -2.19 10.91
CA VAL A 87 40.53 -2.76 10.70
C VAL A 87 39.56 -1.67 10.27
N LEU A 88 39.56 -0.51 10.92
CA LEU A 88 38.72 0.63 10.54
C LEU A 88 38.99 1.08 9.12
N ALA A 89 40.26 1.37 8.79
CA ALA A 89 40.65 1.82 7.45
C ALA A 89 40.29 0.80 6.38
N SER A 90 40.53 -0.49 6.64
CA SER A 90 40.16 -1.57 5.72
C SER A 90 38.64 -1.68 5.56
N SER A 91 37.86 -1.44 6.62
CA SER A 91 36.40 -1.45 6.58
C SER A 91 35.84 -0.30 5.75
N LEU A 92 36.43 0.89 5.84
CA LEU A 92 36.09 2.04 4.99
C LEU A 92 36.39 1.75 3.51
N VAL A 93 37.52 1.10 3.21
CA VAL A 93 37.85 0.67 1.84
C VAL A 93 36.84 -0.36 1.33
N VAL A 94 36.50 -1.36 2.13
CA VAL A 94 35.51 -2.39 1.75
C VAL A 94 34.12 -1.80 1.61
N HIS A 95 33.73 -0.84 2.46
CA HIS A 95 32.49 -0.08 2.36
C HIS A 95 32.36 0.60 0.99
N ASP A 96 33.34 1.40 0.59
CA ASP A 96 33.28 2.12 -0.68
C ASP A 96 33.42 1.19 -1.89
N LEU A 97 34.30 0.20 -1.80
CA LEU A 97 34.51 -0.77 -2.88
C LEU A 97 33.26 -1.64 -3.10
N ALA A 98 32.54 -2.01 -2.04
CA ALA A 98 31.27 -2.73 -2.15
C ALA A 98 30.21 -1.88 -2.86
N LEU A 99 30.17 -0.58 -2.58
CA LEU A 99 29.25 0.35 -3.21
C LEU A 99 29.57 0.47 -4.70
N ALA A 100 30.85 0.65 -5.03
CA ALA A 100 31.34 0.68 -6.40
C ALA A 100 31.05 -0.65 -7.15
N LEU A 101 31.28 -1.80 -6.52
CA LEU A 101 31.00 -3.11 -7.11
C LEU A 101 29.51 -3.33 -7.33
N ALA A 102 28.65 -3.00 -6.37
CA ALA A 102 27.21 -3.06 -6.56
C ALA A 102 26.76 -2.20 -7.75
N THR A 103 27.36 -1.01 -7.92
CA THR A 103 27.04 -0.13 -9.06
C THR A 103 27.57 -0.60 -10.42
N MET A 104 28.57 -1.50 -10.46
CA MET A 104 29.35 -1.74 -11.68
C MET A 104 29.51 -3.20 -12.10
N HIS A 105 29.37 -4.20 -11.21
CA HIS A 105 29.74 -5.60 -11.52
C HIS A 105 28.72 -6.32 -12.43
N GLU A 106 27.53 -5.78 -12.63
CA GLU A 106 26.46 -6.44 -13.40
C GLU A 106 25.84 -5.56 -14.50
N GLY A 107 26.24 -4.28 -14.58
CA GLY A 107 25.55 -3.30 -15.43
C GLY A 107 24.10 -3.07 -14.99
N THR A 108 23.46 -2.05 -15.56
CA THR A 108 22.04 -1.76 -15.25
C THR A 108 21.13 -2.93 -15.63
N ASP A 109 21.52 -3.75 -16.60
CA ASP A 109 20.67 -4.82 -17.14
C ASP A 109 20.62 -6.07 -16.27
N ALA A 110 21.70 -6.46 -15.56
CA ALA A 110 21.58 -7.55 -14.58
C ALA A 110 20.98 -7.08 -13.25
N LEU A 111 21.13 -5.79 -12.87
CA LEU A 111 20.33 -5.21 -11.79
C LEU A 111 18.82 -5.30 -12.09
N LYS A 112 18.42 -5.10 -13.36
CA LYS A 112 17.04 -5.30 -13.82
C LYS A 112 16.58 -6.77 -13.74
N GLY A 113 17.51 -7.72 -13.71
CA GLY A 113 17.24 -9.15 -13.51
C GLY A 113 16.99 -9.54 -12.05
N GLU A 114 17.31 -8.68 -11.09
CA GLU A 114 17.12 -8.95 -9.67
C GLU A 114 15.66 -8.83 -9.24
N ARG A 115 15.19 -9.78 -8.42
CA ARG A 115 13.81 -9.76 -7.89
C ARG A 115 13.51 -8.48 -7.11
N THR A 116 14.53 -7.93 -6.45
CA THR A 116 14.43 -6.69 -5.66
C THR A 116 14.27 -5.45 -6.52
N TRP A 117 14.76 -5.45 -7.76
CA TRP A 117 14.54 -4.34 -8.71
C TRP A 117 13.11 -4.33 -9.23
N LEU A 118 12.62 -5.49 -9.67
CA LEU A 118 11.26 -5.58 -10.19
C LEU A 118 10.22 -5.20 -9.12
N ASP A 119 10.44 -5.58 -7.86
CA ASP A 119 9.62 -5.15 -6.73
C ASP A 119 9.63 -3.62 -6.53
N ALA A 120 10.81 -2.99 -6.60
CA ALA A 120 10.94 -1.54 -6.46
C ALA A 120 10.20 -0.80 -7.58
N VAL A 121 10.36 -1.25 -8.83
CA VAL A 121 9.65 -0.71 -10.00
C VAL A 121 8.14 -0.85 -9.85
N VAL A 122 7.65 -2.04 -9.49
CA VAL A 122 6.21 -2.27 -9.27
C VAL A 122 5.68 -1.34 -8.19
N GLY A 123 6.37 -1.24 -7.04
CA GLY A 123 5.95 -0.38 -5.93
C GLY A 123 5.86 1.10 -6.31
N MET A 124 6.84 1.60 -7.05
CA MET A 124 6.88 2.98 -7.54
C MET A 124 5.80 3.26 -8.60
N LEU A 125 5.59 2.33 -9.55
CA LEU A 125 4.56 2.46 -10.58
C LEU A 125 3.15 2.41 -9.98
N VAL A 126 2.88 1.51 -9.03
CA VAL A 126 1.59 1.44 -8.35
C VAL A 126 1.28 2.76 -7.64
N ARG A 127 2.28 3.36 -6.97
CA ARG A 127 2.14 4.67 -6.31
C ARG A 127 1.84 5.79 -7.31
N LYS A 128 2.53 5.81 -8.45
CA LYS A 128 2.39 6.85 -9.48
C LYS A 128 1.08 6.73 -10.27
N LEU A 129 0.67 5.50 -10.59
CA LEU A 129 -0.46 5.22 -11.48
C LEU A 129 -1.78 4.98 -10.74
N GLY A 130 -1.75 4.66 -9.44
CA GLY A 130 -2.94 4.27 -8.68
C GLY A 130 -3.60 2.97 -9.19
N ARG A 131 -2.90 2.22 -10.05
CA ARG A 131 -3.31 0.92 -10.60
C ARG A 131 -2.09 0.03 -10.77
N ALA A 132 -2.32 -1.25 -11.02
CA ALA A 132 -1.21 -2.13 -11.37
C ALA A 132 -0.56 -1.72 -12.71
N PRO A 133 0.76 -1.79 -12.79
CA PRO A 133 1.47 -1.60 -14.04
C PRO A 133 1.15 -2.75 -15.01
N THR A 134 1.02 -2.40 -16.28
CA THR A 134 0.94 -3.35 -17.39
C THR A 134 2.30 -3.98 -17.65
N THR A 135 2.34 -5.11 -18.38
CA THR A 135 3.60 -5.74 -18.80
C THR A 135 4.50 -4.75 -19.53
N ALA A 136 3.94 -3.92 -20.42
CA ALA A 136 4.69 -2.91 -21.15
C ALA A 136 5.31 -1.84 -20.23
N GLU A 137 4.61 -1.42 -19.17
CA GLU A 137 5.12 -0.45 -18.19
C GLU A 137 6.18 -1.05 -17.26
N LEU A 138 6.18 -2.37 -17.06
CA LEU A 138 7.22 -3.09 -16.32
C LEU A 138 8.46 -3.34 -17.17
N GLU A 139 8.28 -3.64 -18.45
CA GLU A 139 9.36 -3.81 -19.41
C GLU A 139 10.05 -2.46 -19.72
N GLN A 140 9.29 -1.36 -19.72
CA GLN A 140 9.78 -0.01 -19.98
C GLN A 140 9.25 1.00 -18.95
N PRO A 141 9.77 0.97 -17.71
CA PRO A 141 9.39 1.95 -16.70
C PRO A 141 9.84 3.36 -17.10
N PRO A 142 9.13 4.42 -16.66
CA PRO A 142 9.59 5.80 -16.80
C PRO A 142 11.01 5.98 -16.22
N ALA A 143 11.84 6.79 -16.88
CA ALA A 143 13.26 6.95 -16.53
C ALA A 143 13.51 7.44 -15.09
N ASP A 144 12.58 8.22 -14.51
CA ASP A 144 12.63 8.62 -13.10
C ASP A 144 12.46 7.43 -12.15
N ILE A 145 11.48 6.56 -12.42
CA ILE A 145 11.21 5.35 -11.65
C ILE A 145 12.35 4.34 -11.82
N GLU A 146 12.83 4.15 -13.05
CA GLU A 146 13.92 3.22 -13.33
C GLU A 146 15.17 3.58 -12.53
N GLN A 147 15.53 4.87 -12.49
CA GLN A 147 16.70 5.35 -11.76
C GLN A 147 16.55 5.22 -10.24
N GLU A 148 15.36 5.50 -9.72
CA GLU A 148 15.08 5.37 -8.29
C GLU A 148 15.05 3.88 -7.85
N ALA A 149 14.47 3.00 -8.67
CA ALA A 149 14.46 1.56 -8.44
C ALA A 149 15.89 0.97 -8.46
N ILE A 150 16.72 1.38 -9.42
CA ILE A 150 18.15 1.01 -9.45
C ILE A 150 18.83 1.41 -8.15
N ALA A 151 18.62 2.64 -7.66
CA ALA A 151 19.21 3.11 -6.41
C ALA A 151 18.78 2.26 -5.19
N GLU A 152 17.52 1.85 -5.12
CA GLU A 152 17.01 1.00 -4.03
C GLU A 152 17.55 -0.46 -4.11
N THR A 153 17.60 -1.04 -5.30
CA THR A 153 18.20 -2.37 -5.55
C THR A 153 19.67 -2.38 -5.15
N LEU A 154 20.40 -1.34 -5.53
CA LEU A 154 21.81 -1.19 -5.20
C LEU A 154 22.05 -1.22 -3.70
N ARG A 155 21.27 -0.50 -2.89
CA ARG A 155 21.38 -0.53 -1.41
C ARG A 155 21.24 -1.95 -0.85
N THR A 156 20.38 -2.77 -1.45
CA THR A 156 20.12 -4.13 -0.99
C THR A 156 21.23 -5.10 -1.38
N LEU A 157 21.76 -5.02 -2.60
CA LEU A 157 22.85 -5.88 -3.08
C LEU A 157 24.18 -5.51 -2.45
N TYR A 158 24.44 -4.21 -2.31
CA TYR A 158 25.57 -3.64 -1.62
C TYR A 158 25.82 -4.26 -0.23
N ALA A 159 24.75 -4.47 0.54
CA ALA A 159 24.80 -5.13 1.86
C ALA A 159 25.41 -6.53 1.80
N ARG A 160 25.15 -7.29 0.73
CA ARG A 160 25.64 -8.67 0.54
C ARG A 160 27.10 -8.70 0.08
N HIS A 161 27.52 -7.72 -0.71
CA HIS A 161 28.90 -7.64 -1.21
C HIS A 161 29.88 -7.22 -0.11
N ALA A 162 29.54 -6.22 0.71
CA ALA A 162 30.42 -5.66 1.75
C ALA A 162 30.95 -6.73 2.72
N GLU A 163 30.11 -7.68 3.13
CA GLU A 163 30.49 -8.71 4.11
C GLU A 163 31.47 -9.75 3.57
N ARG A 164 31.45 -10.00 2.25
CA ARG A 164 32.22 -11.09 1.63
C ARG A 164 33.55 -10.62 1.04
N LEU A 165 33.67 -9.34 0.69
CA LEU A 165 34.79 -8.80 -0.07
C LEU A 165 36.17 -9.00 0.57
N ALA A 166 36.26 -8.85 1.88
CA ALA A 166 37.53 -9.03 2.60
C ALA A 166 38.02 -10.50 2.60
N LEU A 167 37.12 -11.46 2.39
CA LEU A 167 37.40 -12.91 2.40
C LEU A 167 37.42 -13.53 1.01
N ALA A 168 36.80 -12.89 0.01
CA ALA A 168 36.65 -13.44 -1.33
C ALA A 168 38.01 -13.70 -2.01
N PRO A 169 38.18 -14.87 -2.66
CA PRO A 169 39.29 -15.11 -3.58
C PRO A 169 38.97 -14.52 -4.97
N TYR A 170 40.01 -14.04 -5.64
CA TYR A 170 40.02 -13.60 -7.03
C TYR A 170 40.94 -14.54 -7.81
N GLY A 171 40.36 -15.47 -8.56
CA GLY A 171 41.12 -16.42 -9.35
C GLY A 171 41.66 -15.81 -10.63
N ASP A 172 42.91 -16.08 -10.97
CA ASP A 172 43.45 -15.78 -12.29
C ASP A 172 43.25 -16.95 -13.28
N ALA A 173 43.54 -16.71 -14.56
CA ALA A 173 43.40 -17.71 -15.62
C ALA A 173 44.30 -18.95 -15.45
N ARG A 174 45.25 -18.94 -14.50
CA ARG A 174 46.14 -20.05 -14.16
C ARG A 174 45.67 -20.80 -12.91
N GLY A 175 44.54 -20.42 -12.32
CA GLY A 175 43.98 -21.02 -11.11
C GLY A 175 44.64 -20.56 -9.82
N GLN A 176 45.44 -19.47 -9.85
CA GLN A 176 45.99 -18.88 -8.63
C GLN A 176 44.97 -17.92 -8.01
N GLU A 177 44.78 -18.03 -6.69
CA GLU A 177 43.86 -17.17 -5.93
C GLU A 177 44.61 -15.96 -5.35
N HIS A 178 44.02 -14.78 -5.55
CA HIS A 178 44.44 -13.51 -4.98
C HIS A 178 43.37 -12.98 -4.03
N HIS A 179 43.72 -12.18 -3.02
CA HIS A 179 42.75 -11.63 -2.07
C HIS A 179 42.91 -10.11 -1.91
N LEU A 180 41.84 -9.43 -1.49
CA LEU A 180 41.97 -8.01 -1.12
C LEU A 180 42.92 -7.84 0.08
N VAL A 181 42.73 -8.65 1.12
CA VAL A 181 43.62 -8.76 2.29
C VAL A 181 44.59 -9.91 2.05
N GLU A 182 45.77 -9.65 1.49
CA GLU A 182 46.73 -10.71 1.11
C GLU A 182 47.31 -11.52 2.27
N PRO A 183 47.85 -10.89 3.34
CA PRO A 183 48.49 -11.66 4.39
C PRO A 183 47.46 -12.58 5.05
N ALA A 184 47.65 -13.89 4.90
CA ALA A 184 46.66 -14.88 5.30
C ALA A 184 46.33 -14.80 6.79
N GLU A 185 47.33 -14.49 7.64
CA GLU A 185 47.17 -14.29 9.07
C GLU A 185 46.23 -13.11 9.39
N LEU A 186 46.41 -11.96 8.73
CA LEU A 186 45.54 -10.79 8.89
C LEU A 186 44.13 -11.04 8.33
N ARG A 187 44.02 -11.74 7.19
CA ARG A 187 42.73 -12.08 6.59
C ARG A 187 41.94 -13.03 7.48
N HIS A 188 42.59 -14.05 8.03
CA HIS A 188 41.96 -14.99 8.94
C HIS A 188 41.52 -14.31 10.25
N ALA A 189 42.36 -13.44 10.81
CA ALA A 189 42.06 -12.77 12.08
C ALA A 189 41.02 -11.66 11.96
N TYR A 190 41.06 -10.87 10.87
CA TYR A 190 40.29 -9.63 10.77
C TYR A 190 39.32 -9.57 9.57
N GLY A 191 39.44 -10.45 8.57
CA GLY A 191 38.67 -10.34 7.32
C GLY A 191 37.14 -10.39 7.53
N SER A 192 36.66 -11.30 8.38
CA SER A 192 35.23 -11.36 8.74
C SER A 192 34.78 -10.08 9.44
N THR A 193 35.56 -9.60 10.41
CA THR A 193 35.27 -8.38 11.16
C THR A 193 35.23 -7.14 10.27
N ILE A 194 36.18 -7.00 9.33
CA ILE A 194 36.23 -5.91 8.35
C ILE A 194 34.94 -5.86 7.52
N GLY A 195 34.51 -6.99 6.97
CA GLY A 195 33.27 -7.07 6.19
C GLY A 195 32.01 -6.76 7.00
N ARG A 196 31.95 -7.25 8.24
CA ARG A 196 30.81 -7.01 9.14
C ARG A 196 30.71 -5.55 9.59
N ILE A 197 31.84 -4.90 9.92
CA ILE A 197 31.88 -3.47 10.25
C ILE A 197 31.45 -2.65 9.04
N ALA A 198 31.96 -2.95 7.83
CA ALA A 198 31.53 -2.27 6.60
C ALA A 198 30.02 -2.39 6.35
N ARG A 199 29.43 -3.57 6.61
CA ARG A 199 27.96 -3.81 6.49
C ARG A 199 27.12 -3.09 7.56
N SER A 200 27.70 -2.79 8.73
CA SER A 200 26.95 -2.39 9.93
C SER A 200 26.19 -1.07 9.84
N HIS A 201 26.54 -0.17 8.92
CA HIS A 201 25.83 1.09 8.72
C HIS A 201 24.41 0.89 8.14
N LEU A 202 24.10 -0.30 7.58
CA LEU A 202 22.75 -0.69 7.12
C LEU A 202 21.87 -1.31 8.21
N TRP A 203 22.42 -1.57 9.40
CA TRP A 203 21.66 -2.05 10.56
C TRP A 203 21.03 -0.88 11.30
N LEU A 204 20.08 -1.15 12.19
CA LEU A 204 19.70 -0.15 13.18
C LEU A 204 20.85 -0.01 14.18
N ALA A 205 21.19 1.22 14.58
CA ALA A 205 22.25 1.45 15.57
C ALA A 205 22.05 0.63 16.86
N THR A 206 20.79 0.46 17.27
CA THR A 206 20.41 -0.33 18.45
C THR A 206 20.67 -1.83 18.34
N GLU A 207 20.90 -2.35 17.13
CA GLU A 207 21.24 -3.77 16.88
C GLU A 207 22.76 -4.02 16.97
N LEU A 208 23.59 -2.98 16.96
CA LEU A 208 25.05 -3.11 17.03
C LEU A 208 25.55 -3.94 18.22
N PRO A 209 24.99 -3.80 19.45
CA PRO A 209 25.42 -4.60 20.58
C PRO A 209 25.23 -6.10 20.36
N GLU A 210 24.17 -6.52 19.68
CA GLU A 210 23.84 -7.94 19.40
C GLU A 210 24.78 -8.58 18.37
N HIS A 211 25.46 -7.75 17.57
CA HIS A 211 26.37 -8.21 16.53
C HIS A 211 27.84 -8.16 16.97
N PHE A 212 28.22 -7.24 17.86
CA PHE A 212 29.62 -7.04 18.24
C PHE A 212 29.86 -7.23 19.75
N HIS A 213 29.98 -8.49 20.18
CA HIS A 213 30.22 -8.85 21.59
C HIS A 213 31.69 -9.11 21.94
N GLU A 214 32.54 -9.38 20.95
CA GLU A 214 33.87 -9.93 21.17
C GLU A 214 34.96 -8.88 20.95
N THR A 215 35.95 -8.88 21.84
CA THR A 215 37.23 -8.19 21.62
C THR A 215 38.22 -9.19 21.03
N ILE A 216 38.80 -8.85 19.88
CA ILE A 216 39.76 -9.73 19.21
C ILE A 216 41.12 -9.55 19.87
N ALA A 217 41.74 -10.68 20.26
CA ALA A 217 43.07 -10.70 20.85
C ALA A 217 44.15 -10.28 19.84
N PRO A 218 45.30 -9.74 20.31
CA PRO A 218 46.42 -9.41 19.44
C PRO A 218 47.00 -10.67 18.78
N LEU A 219 47.52 -10.50 17.55
CA LEU A 219 48.24 -11.56 16.85
C LEU A 219 49.61 -11.84 17.47
N PRO A 220 50.19 -13.04 17.26
CA PRO A 220 51.55 -13.35 17.70
C PRO A 220 52.56 -12.30 17.24
N GLY A 221 53.43 -11.85 18.14
CA GLY A 221 54.43 -10.81 17.86
C GLY A 221 53.91 -9.37 17.99
N MET A 222 52.63 -9.16 18.29
CA MET A 222 52.07 -7.86 18.65
C MET A 222 52.02 -7.67 20.18
N PRO A 223 52.09 -6.42 20.68
CA PRO A 223 51.87 -6.13 22.10
C PRO A 223 50.52 -6.66 22.61
N SER A 224 50.47 -7.09 23.87
CA SER A 224 49.25 -7.64 24.50
C SER A 224 48.09 -6.64 24.58
N SER A 225 48.39 -5.33 24.55
CA SER A 225 47.40 -4.25 24.55
C SER A 225 46.80 -3.95 23.17
N TRP A 226 47.30 -4.55 22.08
CA TRP A 226 46.81 -4.31 20.72
C TRP A 226 45.59 -5.18 20.38
N THR A 227 44.56 -5.07 21.21
CA THR A 227 43.26 -5.70 20.98
C THR A 227 42.42 -4.90 19.97
N VAL A 228 41.38 -5.54 19.41
CA VAL A 228 40.41 -4.90 18.51
C VAL A 228 39.00 -4.98 19.09
N ASP A 229 38.41 -3.83 19.40
CA ASP A 229 37.00 -3.71 19.76
C ASP A 229 36.15 -3.39 18.52
N ALA A 230 35.53 -4.42 17.92
CA ALA A 230 34.73 -4.26 16.71
C ALA A 230 33.49 -3.38 16.91
N PHE A 231 32.92 -3.34 18.12
CA PHE A 231 31.75 -2.50 18.44
C PHE A 231 32.11 -1.02 18.39
N LYS A 232 33.27 -0.67 18.98
CA LYS A 232 33.84 0.69 18.92
C LYS A 232 34.07 1.14 17.48
N LEU A 233 34.62 0.27 16.64
CA LEU A 233 34.90 0.60 15.23
C LEU A 233 33.63 0.70 14.38
N ALA A 234 32.63 -0.14 14.62
CA ALA A 234 31.33 -0.05 13.95
C ALA A 234 30.61 1.27 14.28
N CYS A 235 30.64 1.69 15.54
CA CYS A 235 30.12 3.00 15.96
C CYS A 235 30.83 4.15 15.23
N LEU A 236 32.17 4.10 15.15
CA LEU A 236 32.96 5.14 14.50
C LEU A 236 32.73 5.21 12.99
N LEU A 237 32.75 4.07 12.28
CA LEU A 237 32.46 4.01 10.85
C LEU A 237 31.07 4.56 10.54
N ARG A 238 30.06 4.15 11.31
CA ARG A 238 28.67 4.58 11.12
C ARG A 238 28.50 6.10 11.24
N ILE A 239 29.09 6.69 12.28
CA ILE A 239 29.03 8.14 12.47
C ILE A 239 29.83 8.87 11.40
N ALA A 240 31.00 8.34 11.02
CA ALA A 240 31.82 8.92 9.95
C ALA A 240 31.08 8.96 8.60
N ASP A 241 30.34 7.89 8.27
CA ASP A 241 29.53 7.78 7.06
C ASP A 241 28.34 8.75 7.08
N VAL A 242 27.49 8.69 8.12
CA VAL A 242 26.27 9.53 8.16
C VAL A 242 26.59 11.02 8.28
N SER A 243 27.70 11.39 8.92
CA SER A 243 28.12 12.79 9.08
C SER A 243 28.71 13.38 7.79
N ARG A 244 29.01 12.55 6.79
CA ARG A 244 29.61 12.97 5.52
C ARG A 244 28.52 13.41 4.55
N ILE A 245 28.15 14.68 4.63
CA ILE A 245 27.29 15.33 3.65
C ILE A 245 28.18 15.80 2.49
N ASP A 246 28.39 14.93 1.51
CA ASP A 246 29.40 15.03 0.43
C ASP A 246 29.61 16.43 -0.18
N PHE A 247 30.70 17.11 0.23
CA PHE A 247 31.08 18.48 -0.13
C PHE A 247 31.82 18.62 -1.47
N SER A 248 32.36 17.51 -2.01
CA SER A 248 33.30 17.52 -3.14
C SER A 248 32.64 17.21 -4.51
N ARG A 249 31.41 16.71 -4.51
CA ARG A 249 30.67 16.30 -5.73
C ARG A 249 29.93 17.41 -6.48
N ALA A 250 29.87 18.63 -5.95
CA ALA A 250 28.99 19.69 -6.45
C ALA A 250 29.66 20.99 -7.00
N PRO A 251 30.80 20.98 -7.73
CA PRO A 251 31.39 22.24 -8.21
C PRO A 251 30.41 23.06 -9.07
N HIS A 252 30.31 24.38 -8.82
CA HIS A 252 29.38 25.29 -9.50
C HIS A 252 29.35 25.13 -11.03
N PHE A 253 30.52 24.88 -11.63
CA PHE A 253 30.69 24.67 -13.06
C PHE A 253 29.91 23.44 -13.57
N TRP A 254 29.90 22.34 -12.82
CA TRP A 254 29.21 21.11 -13.19
C TRP A 254 27.69 21.20 -13.03
N ARG A 255 27.18 22.01 -12.08
CA ARG A 255 25.74 22.32 -11.99
C ARG A 255 25.26 23.06 -13.24
N ALA A 256 26.02 24.08 -13.66
CA ALA A 256 25.72 24.87 -14.84
C ALA A 256 25.79 24.02 -16.13
N ALA A 257 26.72 23.06 -16.19
CA ALA A 257 26.86 22.14 -17.31
C ALA A 257 25.81 21.02 -17.33
N ARG A 258 25.45 20.42 -16.18
CA ARG A 258 24.59 19.23 -16.08
C ARG A 258 23.10 19.53 -15.86
N ARG A 259 22.75 20.75 -15.45
CA ARG A 259 21.37 21.24 -15.25
C ARG A 259 20.44 20.23 -14.53
N PRO A 260 20.77 19.80 -13.30
CA PRO A 260 19.92 18.87 -12.55
C PRO A 260 18.54 19.49 -12.19
N ALA A 261 17.50 18.66 -12.11
CA ALA A 261 16.13 19.05 -11.78
C ALA A 261 15.55 18.21 -10.61
N GLY A 262 14.50 18.70 -9.94
CA GLY A 262 13.84 18.03 -8.82
C GLY A 262 14.76 17.80 -7.61
N ALA A 263 14.60 16.67 -6.91
CA ALA A 263 15.37 16.32 -5.72
C ALA A 263 16.90 16.36 -5.94
N ARG A 264 17.39 16.05 -7.15
CA ARG A 264 18.83 16.15 -7.49
C ARG A 264 19.34 17.58 -7.44
N ARG A 265 18.50 18.57 -7.78
CA ARG A 265 18.85 19.99 -7.66
C ARG A 265 18.97 20.38 -6.19
N GLU A 266 18.05 19.93 -5.34
CA GLU A 266 18.02 20.27 -3.91
C GLU A 266 19.22 19.69 -3.18
N HIS A 267 19.55 18.42 -3.42
CA HIS A 267 20.78 17.79 -2.92
C HIS A 267 22.03 18.54 -3.37
N TRP A 268 22.11 18.94 -4.64
CA TRP A 268 23.26 19.68 -5.17
C TRP A 268 23.40 21.06 -4.52
N VAL A 269 22.30 21.81 -4.38
CA VAL A 269 22.30 23.14 -3.74
C VAL A 269 22.74 23.06 -2.28
N LEU A 270 22.28 22.03 -1.56
CA LEU A 270 22.69 21.79 -0.18
C LEU A 270 24.20 21.50 -0.11
N GLN A 271 24.69 20.53 -0.89
CA GLN A 271 26.11 20.12 -0.90
C GLN A 271 27.05 21.26 -1.31
N GLU A 272 26.65 22.07 -2.28
CA GLU A 272 27.41 23.23 -2.77
C GLU A 272 27.59 24.32 -1.70
N LYS A 273 26.61 24.50 -0.82
CA LYS A 273 26.64 25.56 0.18
C LYS A 273 27.33 25.16 1.47
N LEU A 274 27.36 23.87 1.82
CA LEU A 274 27.89 23.46 3.11
C LEU A 274 29.44 23.38 3.11
N ARG A 275 30.05 23.70 4.25
CA ARG A 275 31.48 23.49 4.51
C ARG A 275 31.72 22.17 5.23
N GLU A 276 32.97 21.70 5.19
CA GLU A 276 33.44 20.61 6.05
C GLU A 276 33.07 20.89 7.52
N PRO A 277 32.46 19.91 8.21
CA PRO A 277 31.98 20.10 9.56
C PRO A 277 33.14 20.05 10.54
N TYR A 278 32.98 20.71 11.68
CA TYR A 278 33.92 20.63 12.79
C TYR A 278 33.18 20.44 14.10
N VAL A 279 33.90 19.95 15.11
CA VAL A 279 33.32 19.73 16.44
C VAL A 279 33.66 20.89 17.36
N ALA A 280 32.64 21.49 17.99
CA ALA A 280 32.81 22.41 19.10
C ALA A 280 31.74 22.17 20.17
N ASN A 281 32.12 22.30 21.44
CA ASN A 281 31.23 22.06 22.59
C ASN A 281 30.51 20.69 22.52
N SER A 282 31.23 19.65 22.08
CA SER A 282 30.73 18.29 21.83
C SER A 282 29.59 18.18 20.83
N ARG A 283 29.40 19.18 19.97
CA ARG A 283 28.45 19.15 18.86
C ARG A 283 29.16 19.27 17.53
N LEU A 284 28.67 18.52 16.54
CA LEU A 284 29.06 18.67 15.16
C LEU A 284 28.38 19.90 14.57
N ILE A 285 29.16 20.81 13.99
CA ILE A 285 28.69 22.08 13.44
C ILE A 285 28.86 22.04 11.93
N PHE A 286 27.75 22.26 11.21
CA PHE A 286 27.71 22.48 9.78
C PHE A 286 27.48 23.97 9.52
N LEU A 287 28.21 24.57 8.59
CA LEU A 287 28.05 25.97 8.21
C LEU A 287 27.79 26.08 6.72
N ALA A 288 26.95 27.03 6.31
CA ALA A 288 26.77 27.37 4.90
C ALA A 288 27.62 28.59 4.49
N ASP A 289 28.20 28.53 3.29
CA ASP A 289 28.98 29.61 2.66
C ASP A 289 28.13 30.79 2.19
N SER A 290 26.84 30.56 1.94
CA SER A 290 25.89 31.58 1.48
C SER A 290 24.49 31.26 2.00
N PRO A 291 23.63 32.29 2.17
CA PRO A 291 22.28 32.07 2.67
C PRO A 291 21.41 31.29 1.67
N PHE A 292 20.41 30.57 2.18
CA PHE A 292 19.37 29.92 1.39
C PHE A 292 18.25 30.92 1.08
N THR A 293 18.05 31.20 -0.20
CA THR A 293 16.94 32.06 -0.68
C THR A 293 15.58 31.35 -0.58
N VAL A 294 14.49 32.07 -0.81
CA VAL A 294 13.12 31.49 -0.81
C VAL A 294 13.00 30.35 -1.81
N GLU A 295 13.64 30.47 -2.97
CA GLU A 295 13.67 29.45 -4.03
C GLU A 295 14.51 28.23 -3.65
N GLU A 296 15.41 28.36 -2.68
CA GLU A 296 16.27 27.30 -2.14
C GLU A 296 15.72 26.73 -0.82
N ALA A 297 14.56 27.18 -0.35
CA ALA A 297 13.92 26.67 0.85
C ALA A 297 13.78 25.13 0.87
N PRO A 298 13.45 24.44 -0.25
CA PRO A 298 13.45 22.97 -0.28
C PRO A 298 14.82 22.36 0.06
N ALA A 299 15.93 22.98 -0.35
CA ALA A 299 17.27 22.51 -0.02
C ALA A 299 17.63 22.76 1.46
N PHE A 300 17.14 23.85 2.06
CA PHE A 300 17.26 24.08 3.50
C PHE A 300 16.53 23.01 4.30
N TRP A 301 15.27 22.70 3.93
CA TRP A 301 14.48 21.67 4.61
C TRP A 301 15.09 20.28 4.46
N LEU A 302 15.59 19.94 3.27
CA LEU A 302 16.39 18.74 3.04
C LEU A 302 17.63 18.70 3.95
N GLY A 303 18.32 19.82 4.10
CA GLY A 303 19.45 19.97 5.02
C GLY A 303 19.05 19.72 6.47
N MET A 304 17.95 20.32 6.92
CA MET A 304 17.42 20.09 8.27
C MET A 304 17.07 18.62 8.51
N ASP A 305 16.30 17.99 7.63
CA ASP A 305 15.90 16.58 7.78
C ASP A 305 17.14 15.66 7.79
N THR A 306 18.15 15.95 6.94
CA THR A 306 19.43 15.23 6.92
C THR A 306 20.18 15.38 8.26
N LEU A 307 20.30 16.61 8.76
CA LEU A 307 21.03 16.89 9.99
C LEU A 307 20.31 16.37 11.25
N VAL A 308 18.98 16.32 11.24
CA VAL A 308 18.18 15.65 12.28
C VAL A 308 18.45 14.15 12.30
N ALA A 309 18.58 13.51 11.13
CA ALA A 309 18.96 12.10 11.04
C ALA A 309 20.38 11.86 11.59
N VAL A 310 21.34 12.71 11.26
CA VAL A 310 22.71 12.67 11.81
C VAL A 310 22.71 12.83 13.33
N ASP A 311 21.96 13.81 13.87
CA ASP A 311 21.86 14.05 15.32
C ASP A 311 21.28 12.84 16.05
N ARG A 312 20.25 12.21 15.49
CA ARG A 312 19.65 11.00 16.05
C ARG A 312 20.67 9.87 16.12
N GLU A 313 21.42 9.63 15.05
CA GLU A 313 22.46 8.60 15.01
C GLU A 313 23.57 8.87 16.03
N LEU A 314 24.09 10.11 16.08
CA LEU A 314 25.09 10.53 17.06
C LEU A 314 24.64 10.27 18.50
N ARG A 315 23.40 10.63 18.85
CA ARG A 315 22.86 10.43 20.19
C ARG A 315 22.72 8.96 20.55
N ILE A 316 22.24 8.12 19.63
CA ILE A 316 22.10 6.68 19.88
C ILE A 316 23.49 6.07 20.09
N VAL A 317 24.46 6.36 19.20
CA VAL A 317 25.83 5.85 19.33
C VAL A 317 26.51 6.33 20.61
N ASP A 318 26.31 7.59 21.00
CA ASP A 318 26.84 8.13 22.25
C ASP A 318 26.28 7.41 23.49
N THR A 319 24.97 7.16 23.52
CA THR A 319 24.33 6.36 24.57
C THR A 319 24.89 4.94 24.60
N LEU A 320 24.97 4.28 23.44
CA LEU A 320 25.48 2.92 23.30
C LEU A 320 26.93 2.79 23.78
N LEU A 321 27.82 3.72 23.38
CA LEU A 321 29.21 3.73 23.84
C LEU A 321 29.30 3.96 25.35
N ALA A 322 28.49 4.86 25.91
CA ALA A 322 28.47 5.15 27.34
C ALA A 322 28.00 3.95 28.18
N GLU A 323 26.89 3.31 27.81
CA GLU A 323 26.34 2.13 28.50
C GLU A 323 27.29 0.93 28.43
N ALA A 324 27.93 0.80 27.28
CA ALA A 324 28.93 -0.22 27.02
C ALA A 324 30.26 0.06 27.78
N GLY A 325 30.44 1.23 28.39
CA GLY A 325 31.69 1.61 29.06
C GLY A 325 32.87 1.78 28.09
N ARG A 326 32.58 2.07 26.82
CA ARG A 326 33.58 2.32 25.77
C ARG A 326 33.92 3.82 25.69
N PRO A 327 35.08 4.18 25.10
CA PRO A 327 35.41 5.57 24.80
C PRO A 327 34.32 6.22 23.95
N ARG A 328 33.84 7.39 24.38
CA ARG A 328 32.82 8.17 23.66
C ARG A 328 33.47 9.05 22.60
N LEU A 329 32.73 9.31 21.53
CA LEU A 329 33.11 10.29 20.51
C LEU A 329 33.10 11.72 21.09
N VAL A 330 33.87 12.62 20.47
CA VAL A 330 33.85 14.04 20.85
C VAL A 330 32.56 14.70 20.35
N ALA A 331 32.06 14.30 19.18
CA ALA A 331 30.74 14.70 18.67
C ALA A 331 29.63 13.82 19.28
N ARG A 332 28.60 14.45 19.85
CA ARG A 332 27.48 13.75 20.54
C ARG A 332 26.09 14.23 20.09
N GLY A 333 26.06 15.09 19.10
CA GLY A 333 24.86 15.66 18.50
C GLY A 333 25.22 16.75 17.51
N VAL A 334 24.24 17.29 16.79
CA VAL A 334 24.42 18.37 15.82
C VAL A 334 23.93 19.70 16.43
N ALA A 335 24.59 20.80 16.10
CA ALA A 335 24.19 22.12 16.57
C ALA A 335 22.98 22.69 15.79
N GLY A 336 21.98 23.20 16.51
CA GLY A 336 20.88 23.99 15.93
C GLY A 336 19.72 23.18 15.35
N VAL A 337 19.86 21.86 15.19
CA VAL A 337 18.85 20.98 14.56
C VAL A 337 17.55 20.83 15.35
N GLU A 338 17.54 21.18 16.62
CA GLU A 338 16.36 21.10 17.49
C GLU A 338 15.23 22.06 17.09
N ASP A 339 15.56 23.13 16.35
CA ASP A 339 14.61 24.17 15.97
C ASP A 339 15.04 24.82 14.64
N PRO A 340 14.16 24.95 13.63
CA PRO A 340 14.53 25.51 12.34
C PRO A 340 15.12 26.93 12.42
N SER A 341 14.65 27.75 13.38
CA SER A 341 15.17 29.11 13.57
C SER A 341 16.57 29.08 14.17
N ARG A 342 16.88 28.11 15.05
CA ARG A 342 18.24 27.91 15.58
C ARG A 342 19.17 27.31 14.54
N LEU A 343 18.68 26.45 13.65
CA LEU A 343 19.48 25.93 12.54
C LEU A 343 19.84 27.06 11.56
N ALA A 344 18.96 28.05 11.39
CA ALA A 344 19.22 29.21 10.54
C ALA A 344 20.40 30.07 11.02
N ASP A 345 20.82 30.00 12.29
CA ASP A 345 22.04 30.65 12.76
C ASP A 345 23.31 30.04 12.12
N PHE A 346 23.24 28.78 11.72
CA PHE A 346 24.32 28.01 11.09
C PHE A 346 24.17 27.89 9.57
N LEU A 347 22.92 27.76 9.12
CA LEU A 347 22.50 27.71 7.72
C LEU A 347 21.65 28.95 7.42
N PRO A 348 22.26 30.14 7.23
CA PRO A 348 21.52 31.39 7.09
C PRO A 348 20.48 31.33 5.96
N VAL A 349 19.36 32.03 6.15
CA VAL A 349 18.29 32.15 5.15
C VAL A 349 18.14 33.62 4.71
N GLU A 350 17.68 33.86 3.48
CA GLU A 350 17.48 35.19 2.93
C GLU A 350 16.06 35.37 2.39
N GLY A 351 15.32 36.35 2.92
CA GLY A 351 13.98 36.71 2.43
C GLY A 351 12.83 35.86 2.99
N TRP A 352 13.09 34.96 3.94
CA TRP A 352 12.07 34.14 4.62
C TRP A 352 12.50 33.73 6.03
N THR A 353 11.59 33.10 6.77
CA THR A 353 11.83 32.57 8.11
C THR A 353 11.38 31.12 8.17
N PRO A 354 12.26 30.17 8.58
CA PRO A 354 11.88 28.77 8.66
C PRO A 354 10.99 28.52 9.87
N VAL A 355 9.79 27.98 9.64
CA VAL A 355 8.83 27.60 10.68
C VAL A 355 8.33 26.20 10.37
N ASP A 356 8.57 25.25 11.27
CA ASP A 356 8.06 23.89 11.11
C ASP A 356 6.56 23.84 11.45
N THR A 357 5.72 23.69 10.42
CA THR A 357 4.27 23.58 10.57
C THR A 357 3.76 22.14 10.54
N ARG A 358 4.65 21.13 10.63
CA ARG A 358 4.25 19.71 10.62
C ARG A 358 3.46 19.36 11.87
N VAL A 359 2.25 18.82 11.68
CA VAL A 359 1.39 18.34 12.77
C VAL A 359 1.94 17.01 13.29
N HIS A 360 2.48 17.01 14.51
CA HIS A 360 2.94 15.81 15.19
C HIS A 360 1.78 15.13 15.91
N VAL A 361 1.36 13.95 15.44
CA VAL A 361 0.38 13.12 16.18
C VAL A 361 1.14 12.21 17.14
N THR A 362 1.00 12.47 18.43
CA THR A 362 1.66 11.70 19.50
C THR A 362 0.82 10.52 20.00
N ASP A 363 -0.47 10.46 19.64
CA ASP A 363 -1.42 9.44 20.10
C ASP A 363 -2.32 8.99 18.93
N ILE A 364 -1.79 8.07 18.12
CA ILE A 364 -2.50 7.45 16.99
C ILE A 364 -3.74 6.67 17.46
N PRO A 365 -3.69 5.84 18.53
CA PRO A 365 -4.87 5.15 19.05
C PRO A 365 -6.05 6.10 19.32
N SER A 366 -5.82 7.18 20.08
CA SER A 366 -6.88 8.14 20.40
C SER A 366 -7.30 8.99 19.21
N LEU A 367 -6.42 9.23 18.23
CA LEU A 367 -6.79 9.88 16.97
C LEU A 367 -7.72 8.98 16.15
N VAL A 368 -7.41 7.69 16.03
CA VAL A 368 -8.25 6.71 15.32
C VAL A 368 -9.60 6.56 16.00
N GLU A 369 -9.64 6.56 17.34
CA GLU A 369 -10.89 6.58 18.09
C GLU A 369 -11.71 7.83 17.79
N ARG A 370 -11.12 9.03 17.86
CA ARG A 370 -11.85 10.29 17.58
C ARG A 370 -12.33 10.38 16.14
N LEU A 371 -11.48 10.05 15.17
CA LEU A 371 -11.83 10.04 13.74
C LEU A 371 -12.87 8.96 13.43
N GLY A 372 -12.75 7.80 14.07
CA GLY A 372 -13.68 6.68 13.98
C GLY A 372 -15.03 6.99 14.59
N ALA A 373 -15.08 7.64 15.75
CA ALA A 373 -16.32 8.06 16.41
C ALA A 373 -17.15 9.02 15.55
N THR A 374 -16.52 9.95 14.83
CA THR A 374 -17.20 10.82 13.84
C THR A 374 -17.66 10.09 12.57
N ARG A 375 -17.11 8.91 12.25
CA ARG A 375 -17.55 8.07 11.11
C ARG A 375 -18.59 7.02 11.49
N LEU A 376 -18.61 6.63 12.77
CA LEU A 376 -19.54 5.67 13.36
C LEU A 376 -20.93 6.28 13.66
N ASP A 377 -21.17 7.55 13.30
CA ASP A 377 -22.54 8.07 13.15
C ASP A 377 -23.36 7.23 12.13
N GLU A 378 -22.67 6.43 11.29
CA GLU A 378 -23.23 5.33 10.51
C GLU A 378 -22.94 3.97 11.20
N SER A 379 -24.00 3.24 11.54
CA SER A 379 -24.08 2.18 12.55
C SER A 379 -23.41 0.82 12.23
N ASP A 380 -22.24 0.76 11.58
CA ASP A 380 -21.63 -0.52 11.17
C ASP A 380 -20.48 -1.00 12.09
N ALA A 381 -20.82 -1.71 13.16
CA ALA A 381 -19.89 -2.36 14.09
C ALA A 381 -19.00 -3.46 13.45
N SER A 382 -19.18 -3.80 12.17
CA SER A 382 -18.40 -4.82 11.46
C SER A 382 -17.13 -4.30 10.78
N ILE A 383 -16.93 -2.98 10.72
CA ILE A 383 -15.74 -2.37 10.10
C ILE A 383 -14.42 -2.96 10.65
N PRO A 384 -14.21 -3.13 11.97
CA PRO A 384 -12.95 -3.69 12.46
C PRO A 384 -12.75 -5.16 12.06
N LEU A 385 -13.82 -5.96 12.05
CA LEU A 385 -13.77 -7.35 11.56
C LEU A 385 -13.32 -7.38 10.12
N ARG A 386 -13.90 -6.51 9.29
CA ARG A 386 -13.56 -6.36 7.87
C ARG A 386 -12.07 -6.09 7.68
N GLU A 387 -11.53 -5.11 8.41
CA GLU A 387 -10.12 -4.73 8.30
C GLU A 387 -9.18 -5.86 8.77
N LEU A 388 -9.52 -6.55 9.86
CA LEU A 388 -8.70 -7.66 10.34
C LEU A 388 -8.74 -8.87 9.39
N VAL A 389 -9.91 -9.24 8.86
CA VAL A 389 -10.02 -10.32 7.86
C VAL A 389 -9.31 -9.94 6.56
N GLN A 390 -9.38 -8.69 6.12
CA GLN A 390 -8.65 -8.19 4.96
C GLN A 390 -7.13 -8.32 5.14
N ASN A 391 -6.61 -7.99 6.33
CA ASN A 391 -5.19 -8.12 6.67
C ASN A 391 -4.75 -9.59 6.71
N ALA A 392 -5.53 -10.43 7.39
CA ALA A 392 -5.32 -11.87 7.47
C ALA A 392 -5.29 -12.52 6.08
N ALA A 393 -6.27 -12.21 5.22
CA ALA A 393 -6.32 -12.72 3.85
C ALA A 393 -5.11 -12.24 3.03
N SER A 394 -4.68 -10.99 3.20
CA SER A 394 -3.49 -10.48 2.53
C SER A 394 -2.22 -11.20 2.99
N ALA A 395 -2.08 -11.52 4.28
CA ALA A 395 -0.95 -12.29 4.81
C ALA A 395 -0.92 -13.73 4.27
N VAL A 396 -2.09 -14.37 4.14
CA VAL A 396 -2.20 -15.70 3.52
C VAL A 396 -1.82 -15.65 2.03
N ARG A 397 -2.38 -14.71 1.26
CA ARG A 397 -2.03 -14.52 -0.15
C ARG A 397 -0.53 -14.26 -0.35
N ALA A 398 0.07 -13.44 0.49
CA ALA A 398 1.51 -13.18 0.45
C ALA A 398 2.31 -14.48 0.60
N ARG A 399 1.96 -15.30 1.59
CA ARG A 399 2.63 -16.57 1.83
C ARG A 399 2.40 -17.57 0.70
N ARG A 400 1.18 -17.65 0.14
CA ARG A 400 0.89 -18.48 -1.05
C ARG A 400 1.84 -18.18 -2.19
N MET A 401 2.06 -16.90 -2.47
CA MET A 401 2.90 -16.45 -3.58
C MET A 401 4.39 -16.71 -3.34
N LEU A 402 4.85 -16.56 -2.09
CA LEU A 402 6.25 -16.78 -1.72
C LEU A 402 6.64 -18.25 -1.70
N GLU A 403 5.79 -19.08 -1.09
CA GLU A 403 6.03 -20.51 -0.90
C GLU A 403 5.38 -21.39 -2.01
N GLU A 404 4.77 -20.76 -3.01
CA GLU A 404 4.16 -21.39 -4.19
C GLU A 404 3.06 -22.42 -3.83
N TRP A 405 2.27 -22.10 -2.81
CA TRP A 405 1.11 -22.89 -2.42
C TRP A 405 -0.06 -22.74 -3.42
N PRO A 406 -0.96 -23.74 -3.48
CA PRO A 406 -2.21 -23.66 -4.24
C PRO A 406 -3.05 -22.41 -3.91
N SER A 407 -3.87 -21.97 -4.87
CA SER A 407 -4.69 -20.76 -4.76
C SER A 407 -5.76 -20.82 -3.67
N ASP A 408 -6.15 -22.01 -3.23
CA ASP A 408 -7.10 -22.26 -2.14
C ASP A 408 -6.44 -22.44 -0.77
N TRP A 409 -5.11 -22.52 -0.68
CA TRP A 409 -4.39 -22.88 0.54
C TRP A 409 -4.52 -21.84 1.67
N GLY A 410 -4.58 -22.28 2.93
CA GLY A 410 -4.48 -21.39 4.08
C GLY A 410 -5.83 -20.91 4.60
N THR A 411 -5.82 -20.54 5.88
CA THR A 411 -7.04 -20.39 6.68
C THR A 411 -6.95 -19.16 7.57
N ILE A 412 -8.10 -18.51 7.73
CA ILE A 412 -8.38 -17.51 8.74
C ILE A 412 -9.34 -18.16 9.76
N THR A 413 -9.01 -18.12 11.04
CA THR A 413 -9.84 -18.65 12.12
C THR A 413 -10.34 -17.50 12.99
N VAL A 414 -11.65 -17.44 13.23
CA VAL A 414 -12.28 -16.46 14.11
C VAL A 414 -12.79 -17.15 15.38
N ARG A 415 -12.51 -16.56 16.54
CA ARG A 415 -12.92 -17.04 17.86
C ARG A 415 -13.60 -15.93 18.64
N LEU A 416 -14.56 -16.32 19.46
CA LEU A 416 -15.17 -15.49 20.48
C LEU A 416 -15.00 -16.17 21.83
N GLY A 417 -14.71 -15.39 22.86
CA GLY A 417 -14.68 -15.90 24.22
C GLY A 417 -14.85 -14.81 25.25
N GLU A 418 -14.71 -15.21 26.50
CA GLU A 418 -14.78 -14.33 27.66
C GLU A 418 -13.70 -14.77 28.64
N ASP A 419 -12.97 -13.81 29.19
CA ASP A 419 -12.02 -14.02 30.28
C ASP A 419 -12.25 -12.96 31.37
N GLU A 420 -11.37 -12.90 32.38
CA GLU A 420 -11.48 -11.96 33.50
C GLU A 420 -11.47 -10.48 33.06
N GLU A 421 -11.00 -10.19 31.84
CA GLU A 421 -10.91 -8.85 31.26
C GLU A 421 -12.13 -8.52 30.38
N GLY A 422 -13.07 -9.47 30.24
CA GLY A 422 -14.33 -9.33 29.52
C GLY A 422 -14.40 -10.14 28.23
N HIS A 423 -15.39 -9.82 27.39
CA HIS A 423 -15.57 -10.48 26.11
C HIS A 423 -14.47 -10.09 25.13
N TRP A 424 -13.96 -11.05 24.38
CA TRP A 424 -12.95 -10.83 23.36
C TRP A 424 -13.30 -11.51 22.05
N LEU A 425 -12.83 -10.91 20.95
CA LEU A 425 -12.82 -11.52 19.62
C LEU A 425 -11.37 -11.71 19.18
N GLU A 426 -11.07 -12.85 18.59
CA GLU A 426 -9.73 -13.19 18.11
C GLU A 426 -9.77 -13.68 16.66
N ILE A 427 -8.79 -13.24 15.87
CA ILE A 427 -8.61 -13.64 14.47
C ILE A 427 -7.20 -14.15 14.29
N GLU A 428 -7.05 -15.33 13.70
CA GLU A 428 -5.77 -15.98 13.43
C GLU A 428 -5.65 -16.33 11.96
N ASP A 429 -4.52 -16.00 11.33
CA ASP A 429 -4.19 -16.39 9.97
C ASP A 429 -3.02 -17.37 9.92
N THR A 430 -2.95 -18.17 8.86
CA THR A 430 -1.80 -19.03 8.55
C THR A 430 -0.79 -18.37 7.59
N GLY A 431 -0.80 -17.04 7.53
CA GLY A 431 -0.03 -16.24 6.58
C GLY A 431 1.46 -16.12 6.92
N THR A 432 2.10 -15.07 6.42
CA THR A 432 3.55 -14.86 6.55
C THR A 432 4.00 -14.60 7.98
N GLY A 433 3.11 -14.09 8.84
CA GLY A 433 3.48 -13.50 10.13
C GLY A 433 4.37 -12.27 9.97
N MET A 434 4.90 -11.77 11.10
CA MET A 434 5.75 -10.58 11.18
C MET A 434 6.93 -10.79 12.13
N SER A 435 8.04 -10.11 11.87
CA SER A 435 9.16 -10.03 12.83
C SER A 435 8.87 -8.97 13.90
N ALA A 436 9.59 -9.02 15.03
CA ALA A 436 9.51 -8.01 16.09
C ALA A 436 9.78 -6.57 15.57
N ALA A 437 10.70 -6.43 14.62
CA ALA A 437 10.99 -5.15 13.96
C ALA A 437 9.80 -4.67 13.11
N ALA A 438 9.23 -5.55 12.28
CA ALA A 438 8.07 -5.22 11.45
C ALA A 438 6.81 -4.90 12.28
N LEU A 439 6.65 -5.59 13.41
CA LEU A 439 5.55 -5.39 14.36
C LEU A 439 5.64 -4.05 15.10
N SER A 440 6.86 -3.60 15.43
CA SER A 440 7.09 -2.34 16.16
C SER A 440 7.31 -1.11 15.28
N ALA A 441 7.66 -1.28 14.00
CA ALA A 441 7.80 -0.18 13.03
C ALA A 441 6.64 0.85 13.03
N PRO A 442 5.34 0.47 12.97
CA PRO A 442 4.24 1.45 12.98
C PRO A 442 4.19 2.37 14.19
N LEU A 443 4.80 1.93 15.31
CA LEU A 443 4.78 2.64 16.58
C LEU A 443 5.97 3.60 16.72
N ARG A 444 6.95 3.53 15.81
CA ARG A 444 8.17 4.35 15.83
C ARG A 444 8.13 5.55 14.87
N ASP A 445 7.27 5.50 13.85
CA ASP A 445 7.16 6.55 12.82
C ASP A 445 6.19 7.65 13.24
N THR A 446 6.56 8.91 12.95
CA THR A 446 5.66 10.05 13.11
C THR A 446 4.48 9.94 12.15
N ALA A 447 3.30 10.45 12.52
CA ALA A 447 2.09 10.23 11.71
C ALA A 447 2.15 10.74 10.26
N SER A 448 3.05 11.67 9.92
CA SER A 448 3.29 12.08 8.52
C SER A 448 4.04 11.02 7.73
N GLU A 449 5.00 10.33 8.35
CA GLU A 449 5.72 9.18 7.79
C GLU A 449 4.91 7.90 7.89
N TYR A 450 3.97 7.78 8.83
CA TYR A 450 3.07 6.63 8.96
C TYR A 450 2.16 6.43 7.73
N TRP A 451 1.60 7.53 7.19
CA TRP A 451 0.74 7.45 6.01
C TRP A 451 1.52 7.16 4.73
N SER A 452 2.81 7.54 4.66
CA SER A 452 3.73 7.17 3.57
C SER A 452 4.41 5.80 3.79
N SER A 453 4.61 5.36 5.04
CA SER A 453 5.24 4.07 5.42
C SER A 453 4.26 2.90 5.41
N LEU A 454 2.95 3.17 5.34
CA LEU A 454 1.95 2.21 4.83
C LEU A 454 2.32 1.66 3.44
N LEU A 455 3.16 2.37 2.67
CA LEU A 455 3.68 1.96 1.36
C LEU A 455 5.13 1.46 1.38
N LEU A 456 5.83 1.53 2.53
CA LEU A 456 7.23 1.13 2.67
C LEU A 456 7.39 0.25 3.91
N ARG A 457 6.86 -0.97 3.81
CA ARG A 457 7.31 -2.08 4.65
C ARG A 457 7.80 -3.15 3.72
N ARG A 458 9.09 -3.51 3.89
CA ARG A 458 9.80 -4.60 3.21
C ARG A 458 8.89 -5.83 3.09
N ASP A 459 8.12 -5.89 2.01
CA ASP A 459 7.53 -7.14 1.55
C ASP A 459 8.71 -8.08 1.26
N PRO A 460 8.59 -9.38 1.55
CA PRO A 460 9.65 -10.31 1.21
C PRO A 460 10.00 -10.19 -0.28
N PRO A 461 11.30 -10.12 -0.65
CA PRO A 461 11.70 -9.88 -2.03
C PRO A 461 11.06 -10.86 -3.03
N GLY A 462 10.58 -10.31 -4.14
CA GLY A 462 9.86 -10.99 -5.22
C GLY A 462 8.33 -11.03 -5.08
N LEU A 463 7.77 -10.52 -3.98
CA LEU A 463 6.33 -10.60 -3.73
C LEU A 463 5.52 -9.62 -4.61
N LEU A 464 5.98 -8.38 -4.74
CA LEU A 464 5.32 -7.36 -5.57
C LEU A 464 5.43 -7.71 -7.06
N ALA A 465 6.59 -8.22 -7.48
CA ALA A 465 6.87 -8.75 -8.81
C ALA A 465 5.92 -9.88 -9.23
N LYS A 466 5.53 -10.74 -8.27
CA LYS A 466 4.53 -11.81 -8.50
C LYS A 466 3.09 -11.27 -8.60
N GLY A 467 2.89 -9.95 -8.53
CA GLY A 467 1.59 -9.29 -8.66
C GLY A 467 0.83 -9.14 -7.35
N PHE A 468 1.49 -9.32 -6.20
CA PHE A 468 0.84 -9.21 -4.90
C PHE A 468 0.30 -7.80 -4.69
N ARG A 469 -0.95 -7.73 -4.22
CA ARG A 469 -1.60 -6.48 -3.84
C ARG A 469 -2.12 -6.63 -2.42
N ARG A 470 -1.64 -5.79 -1.51
CA ARG A 470 -2.24 -5.66 -0.19
C ARG A 470 -3.65 -5.09 -0.35
N GLY A 471 -4.60 -5.67 0.38
CA GLY A 471 -5.97 -5.16 0.38
C GLY A 471 -6.10 -3.89 1.21
N GLY A 472 -6.51 -2.78 0.57
CA GLY A 472 -7.04 -1.59 1.24
C GLY A 472 -6.03 -0.60 1.83
N GLY A 473 -6.44 0.68 1.88
CA GLY A 473 -5.74 1.78 2.56
C GLY A 473 -6.51 2.27 3.79
N GLY A 474 -7.03 1.35 4.62
CA GLY A 474 -7.88 1.63 5.78
C GLY A 474 -7.13 2.08 7.04
N LEU A 475 -7.77 2.00 8.21
CA LEU A 475 -7.20 2.38 9.53
C LEU A 475 -6.08 1.43 10.01
N GLY A 476 -5.81 0.35 9.26
CA GLY A 476 -4.74 -0.60 9.56
C GLY A 476 -4.97 -1.37 10.87
N PRO A 477 -3.91 -1.81 11.57
CA PRO A 477 -4.03 -2.61 12.81
C PRO A 477 -4.71 -1.84 13.96
N PHE A 478 -4.94 -0.53 13.83
CA PHE A 478 -5.58 0.30 14.83
C PHE A 478 -7.11 0.36 14.71
N ALA A 479 -7.69 -0.26 13.68
CA ALA A 479 -9.15 -0.44 13.59
C ALA A 479 -9.73 -1.18 14.81
N VAL A 480 -8.91 -2.00 15.49
CA VAL A 480 -9.23 -2.69 16.74
C VAL A 480 -9.71 -1.73 17.84
N PHE A 481 -9.25 -0.48 17.84
CA PHE A 481 -9.62 0.49 18.86
C PHE A 481 -11.05 1.03 18.73
N LEU A 482 -11.72 0.73 17.60
CA LEU A 482 -13.16 0.96 17.45
C LEU A 482 -13.97 -0.07 18.27
N TRP A 483 -13.45 -1.28 18.48
CA TRP A 483 -14.10 -2.31 19.31
C TRP A 483 -13.72 -2.24 20.79
N GLY A 484 -12.46 -1.91 21.07
CA GLY A 484 -11.85 -2.14 22.37
C GLY A 484 -10.84 -1.09 22.76
N GLN A 485 -10.47 -1.04 24.04
CA GLN A 485 -9.32 -0.24 24.50
C GLN A 485 -8.03 -1.05 24.60
N ARG A 486 -8.10 -2.37 24.40
CA ARG A 486 -6.97 -3.30 24.51
C ARG A 486 -6.96 -4.25 23.32
N ALA A 487 -5.79 -4.46 22.74
CA ALA A 487 -5.55 -5.49 21.74
C ALA A 487 -4.21 -6.20 22.00
N ARG A 488 -4.15 -7.47 21.63
CA ARG A 488 -2.94 -8.28 21.67
C ARG A 488 -2.68 -8.87 20.29
N ILE A 489 -1.48 -8.68 19.78
CA ILE A 489 -1.02 -9.21 18.50
C ILE A 489 0.10 -10.21 18.79
N THR A 490 -0.15 -11.48 18.51
CA THR A 490 0.83 -12.57 18.59
C THR A 490 1.21 -12.97 17.18
N THR A 491 2.49 -13.07 16.86
CA THR A 491 2.91 -13.33 15.47
C THR A 491 4.23 -14.10 15.40
N ARG A 492 4.37 -14.90 14.34
CA ARG A 492 5.57 -15.67 14.05
C ARG A 492 5.76 -15.80 12.54
N THR A 493 6.97 -15.51 12.06
CA THR A 493 7.33 -15.71 10.64
C THR A 493 7.52 -17.20 10.31
N SER A 494 7.35 -17.58 9.04
CA SER A 494 7.54 -18.98 8.59
C SER A 494 8.98 -19.47 8.70
N GLU A 495 9.96 -18.56 8.65
CA GLU A 495 11.39 -18.88 8.73
C GLU A 495 11.92 -19.09 10.16
N ARG A 496 11.11 -18.82 11.19
CA ARG A 496 11.57 -18.81 12.60
C ARG A 496 11.02 -19.99 13.41
N GLY A 497 11.77 -20.40 14.44
CA GLY A 497 11.37 -21.48 15.33
C GLY A 497 10.19 -21.09 16.24
N ARG A 498 9.47 -22.08 16.79
CA ARG A 498 8.29 -21.86 17.67
C ARG A 498 8.57 -20.86 18.82
N LYS A 499 9.74 -20.96 19.44
CA LYS A 499 10.16 -20.11 20.58
C LYS A 499 10.39 -18.64 20.23
N GLU A 500 10.40 -18.28 18.95
CA GLU A 500 10.60 -16.91 18.47
C GLU A 500 9.28 -16.17 18.20
N THR A 501 8.16 -16.69 18.73
CA THR A 501 6.86 -16.02 18.66
C THR A 501 6.91 -14.73 19.48
N SER A 502 6.50 -13.61 18.86
CA SER A 502 6.47 -12.28 19.48
C SER A 502 5.04 -11.87 19.83
N VAL A 503 4.88 -11.13 20.93
CA VAL A 503 3.60 -10.59 21.40
C VAL A 503 3.72 -9.07 21.55
N LEU A 504 2.82 -8.34 20.92
CA LEU A 504 2.62 -6.89 21.09
C LEU A 504 1.28 -6.62 21.76
N GLU A 505 1.30 -5.97 22.92
CA GLU A 505 0.11 -5.49 23.62
C GLU A 505 -0.07 -3.99 23.36
N LEU A 506 -1.29 -3.62 23.00
CA LEU A 506 -1.71 -2.29 22.60
C LEU A 506 -2.84 -1.80 23.50
N TYR A 507 -2.77 -0.52 23.89
CA TYR A 507 -3.72 0.14 24.77
C TYR A 507 -4.16 1.49 24.18
N ALA A 508 -5.43 1.84 24.30
CA ALA A 508 -5.97 3.15 23.93
C ALA A 508 -5.80 4.17 25.08
N GLY A 509 -5.81 5.48 24.76
CA GLY A 509 -5.89 6.55 25.75
C GLY A 509 -4.55 7.09 26.27
N GLY A 510 -3.41 6.73 25.68
CA GLY A 510 -2.10 7.35 25.92
C GLY A 510 -1.49 7.17 27.32
N THR A 511 -2.23 6.59 28.28
CA THR A 511 -1.78 6.36 29.67
C THR A 511 -0.84 5.16 29.79
N THR A 512 -0.95 4.18 28.90
CA THR A 512 -0.15 2.96 28.90
C THR A 512 0.58 2.80 27.57
N ARG A 513 1.90 2.59 27.62
CA ARG A 513 2.72 2.38 26.41
C ARG A 513 2.53 0.96 25.86
N PRO A 514 2.61 0.75 24.53
CA PRO A 514 2.66 -0.58 23.95
C PRO A 514 3.79 -1.44 24.55
N ILE A 515 3.54 -2.74 24.68
CA ILE A 515 4.51 -3.70 25.24
C ILE A 515 4.83 -4.74 24.19
N LEU A 516 6.11 -4.84 23.80
CA LEU A 516 6.61 -5.91 22.94
C LEU A 516 7.41 -6.91 23.79
N ARG A 517 7.05 -8.19 23.74
CA ARG A 517 7.69 -9.26 24.51
C ARG A 517 7.72 -10.58 23.74
N ALA A 518 8.51 -11.53 24.22
CA ALA A 518 8.41 -12.93 23.79
C ALA A 518 7.08 -13.54 24.26
N ALA A 519 6.57 -14.50 23.49
CA ALA A 519 5.40 -15.28 23.87
C ALA A 519 5.69 -16.18 25.08
N GLY A 520 4.74 -16.26 26.02
CA GLY A 520 4.76 -17.28 27.07
C GLY A 520 4.45 -18.67 26.51
N GLU A 521 4.64 -19.73 27.32
CA GLU A 521 4.49 -21.12 26.86
C GLU A 521 3.13 -21.44 26.22
N GLY A 522 2.03 -20.84 26.72
CA GLY A 522 0.68 -21.00 26.16
C GLY A 522 0.33 -20.05 25.00
N GLU A 523 1.20 -19.10 24.68
CA GLU A 523 0.98 -18.11 23.62
C GLU A 523 1.78 -18.41 22.35
N VAL A 524 2.68 -19.39 22.40
CA VAL A 524 3.49 -19.81 21.25
C VAL A 524 2.57 -20.33 20.15
N MET A 525 2.69 -19.73 18.96
CA MET A 525 1.94 -20.19 17.79
C MET A 525 2.50 -21.52 17.30
N SER A 526 1.64 -22.45 16.89
CA SER A 526 2.04 -23.73 16.31
C SER A 526 2.53 -23.55 14.87
N ASP A 527 1.76 -22.80 14.08
CA ASP A 527 2.02 -22.42 12.70
C ASP A 527 2.45 -20.96 12.59
N ALA A 528 3.03 -20.61 11.45
CA ALA A 528 3.39 -19.23 11.17
C ALA A 528 2.16 -18.45 10.71
N GLY A 529 2.15 -17.15 11.03
CA GLY A 529 1.00 -16.29 10.82
C GLY A 529 0.87 -15.23 11.91
N THR A 530 -0.32 -14.65 12.03
CA THR A 530 -0.63 -13.65 13.04
C THR A 530 -1.96 -13.97 13.72
N ARG A 531 -2.01 -13.78 15.04
CA ARG A 531 -3.20 -13.86 15.87
C ARG A 531 -3.45 -12.51 16.53
N VAL A 532 -4.61 -11.92 16.30
CA VAL A 532 -5.03 -10.63 16.87
C VAL A 532 -6.24 -10.85 17.76
N ARG A 533 -6.09 -10.59 19.07
CA ARG A 533 -7.19 -10.60 20.05
C ARG A 533 -7.54 -9.17 20.45
N VAL A 534 -8.83 -8.88 20.52
CA VAL A 534 -9.37 -7.57 20.91
C VAL A 534 -10.41 -7.79 22.00
N TRP A 535 -10.30 -7.07 23.12
CA TRP A 535 -11.30 -7.07 24.19
C TRP A 535 -12.36 -6.01 23.89
N LEU A 536 -13.62 -6.43 23.83
CA LEU A 536 -14.75 -5.63 23.38
C LEU A 536 -15.25 -4.70 24.50
N ARG A 537 -15.67 -3.48 24.15
CA ARG A 537 -16.26 -2.51 25.10
C ARG A 537 -17.62 -2.96 25.63
N ALA A 538 -18.38 -3.66 24.80
CA ALA A 538 -19.72 -4.14 25.10
C ALA A 538 -19.85 -5.64 24.79
N PRO A 539 -20.75 -6.35 25.49
CA PRO A 539 -21.09 -7.73 25.14
C PRO A 539 -21.47 -7.84 23.65
N PRO A 540 -21.07 -8.92 22.96
CA PRO A 540 -21.33 -9.07 21.53
C PRO A 540 -22.79 -8.94 21.12
N ASP A 541 -23.71 -9.34 21.99
CA ASP A 541 -25.17 -9.36 21.81
C ASP A 541 -25.91 -8.12 22.34
N ALA A 542 -25.19 -7.17 22.96
CA ALA A 542 -25.77 -5.92 23.42
C ALA A 542 -26.22 -5.02 22.23
N PRO A 543 -27.10 -4.02 22.44
CA PRO A 543 -27.55 -3.10 21.36
C PRO A 543 -26.43 -2.31 20.66
N ASP A 544 -25.28 -2.15 21.31
CA ASP A 544 -24.05 -1.56 20.79
C ASP A 544 -22.97 -2.63 20.47
N GLY A 545 -23.31 -3.90 20.61
CA GLY A 545 -22.48 -5.07 20.35
C GLY A 545 -22.39 -5.43 18.86
N ILE A 546 -21.39 -6.24 18.52
CA ILE A 546 -21.04 -6.62 17.13
C ILE A 546 -22.11 -7.46 16.42
N PHE A 547 -23.00 -8.12 17.16
CA PHE A 547 -24.08 -8.95 16.62
C PHE A 547 -25.41 -8.21 16.47
N TYR A 548 -25.51 -7.00 17.00
CA TYR A 548 -26.71 -6.20 16.88
C TYR A 548 -26.74 -5.46 15.53
N ARG A 549 -27.86 -5.61 14.81
CA ARG A 549 -28.13 -4.91 13.55
C ARG A 549 -29.47 -4.21 13.64
N ARG A 550 -29.48 -2.90 13.39
CA ARG A 550 -30.73 -2.12 13.31
C ARG A 550 -31.62 -2.74 12.24
N GLY A 551 -32.91 -2.92 12.54
CA GLY A 551 -33.90 -3.48 11.62
C GLY A 551 -34.09 -5.01 11.68
N HIS A 552 -33.35 -5.72 12.54
CA HIS A 552 -33.57 -7.16 12.78
C HIS A 552 -34.26 -7.43 14.12
N ASP A 553 -35.15 -8.42 14.14
CA ASP A 553 -35.84 -8.90 15.35
C ASP A 553 -34.94 -9.77 16.25
N ARG A 554 -33.73 -10.14 15.78
CA ARG A 554 -32.74 -10.94 16.51
C ARG A 554 -31.30 -10.50 16.23
N CYS A 555 -30.41 -10.80 17.17
CA CYS A 555 -28.96 -10.71 16.94
C CYS A 555 -28.51 -11.77 15.93
N TRP A 556 -27.48 -11.42 15.16
CA TRP A 556 -26.80 -12.35 14.26
C TRP A 556 -25.85 -13.26 15.03
N THR A 557 -25.57 -14.43 14.48
CA THR A 557 -24.44 -15.23 14.95
C THR A 557 -23.13 -14.70 14.34
N LEU A 558 -22.00 -15.08 14.95
CA LEU A 558 -20.68 -14.79 14.37
C LEU A 558 -20.52 -15.43 12.99
N GLU A 559 -21.13 -16.60 12.78
CA GLU A 559 -21.15 -17.30 11.49
C GLU A 559 -21.84 -16.45 10.42
N GLU A 560 -23.04 -15.96 10.71
CA GLU A 560 -23.83 -15.12 9.81
C GLU A 560 -23.09 -13.84 9.47
N LEU A 561 -22.49 -13.18 10.47
CA LEU A 561 -21.70 -11.97 10.27
C LEU A 561 -20.48 -12.22 9.38
N CYS A 562 -19.73 -13.29 9.65
CA CYS A 562 -18.55 -13.66 8.87
C CYS A 562 -18.91 -14.01 7.42
N ALA A 563 -19.95 -14.82 7.20
CA ALA A 563 -20.39 -15.21 5.86
C ALA A 563 -20.90 -14.01 5.05
N TRP A 564 -21.67 -13.11 5.69
CA TRP A 564 -22.19 -11.89 5.07
C TRP A 564 -21.10 -10.88 4.71
N LEU A 565 -20.05 -10.80 5.53
CA LEU A 565 -18.93 -9.90 5.33
C LEU A 565 -17.96 -10.39 4.25
N CYS A 566 -17.87 -11.71 4.07
CA CYS A 566 -16.91 -12.39 3.21
C CYS A 566 -17.59 -13.13 2.03
N PRO A 567 -18.44 -12.47 1.22
CA PRO A 567 -19.25 -13.15 0.22
C PRO A 567 -18.46 -13.78 -0.93
N ALA A 568 -17.19 -13.40 -1.11
CA ALA A 568 -16.34 -13.88 -2.21
C ALA A 568 -14.88 -14.13 -1.79
N LEU A 569 -14.65 -14.49 -0.53
CA LEU A 569 -13.30 -14.67 0.02
C LEU A 569 -12.58 -15.85 -0.65
N ASP A 570 -11.33 -15.63 -1.07
CA ASP A 570 -10.45 -16.62 -1.70
C ASP A 570 -9.56 -17.36 -0.69
N VAL A 571 -9.87 -17.26 0.60
CA VAL A 571 -9.18 -17.91 1.73
C VAL A 571 -10.23 -18.61 2.57
N HIS A 572 -9.89 -19.77 3.13
CA HIS A 572 -10.81 -20.46 4.05
C HIS A 572 -11.06 -19.60 5.30
N LEU A 573 -12.32 -19.43 5.67
CA LEU A 573 -12.73 -18.79 6.92
C LEU A 573 -13.39 -19.84 7.81
N ASP A 574 -12.73 -20.16 8.91
CA ASP A 574 -13.18 -21.09 9.92
C ASP A 574 -13.61 -20.33 11.18
N MET A 575 -14.65 -20.82 11.85
CA MET A 575 -14.99 -20.44 13.21
C MET A 575 -14.54 -21.55 14.15
N GLU A 576 -13.94 -21.18 15.27
CA GLU A 576 -13.61 -22.13 16.34
C GLU A 576 -14.43 -21.79 17.58
N ASP A 577 -15.19 -22.77 18.06
CA ASP A 577 -16.03 -22.61 19.25
C ASP A 577 -15.22 -22.72 20.55
N ALA A 578 -15.87 -22.49 21.70
CA ALA A 578 -15.23 -22.56 23.01
C ALA A 578 -14.65 -23.96 23.36
N HIS A 579 -15.05 -25.01 22.64
CA HIS A 579 -14.54 -26.38 22.81
C HIS A 579 -13.42 -26.72 21.81
N GLY A 580 -12.98 -25.74 21.00
CA GLY A 580 -11.94 -25.91 19.99
C GLY A 580 -12.44 -26.60 18.71
N LYS A 581 -13.75 -26.81 18.54
CA LYS A 581 -14.29 -27.39 17.31
C LYS A 581 -14.27 -26.34 16.21
N ARG A 582 -13.62 -26.66 15.09
CA ARG A 582 -13.57 -25.81 13.90
C ARG A 582 -14.71 -26.16 12.94
N THR A 583 -15.42 -25.11 12.50
CA THR A 583 -16.48 -25.18 11.49
C THR A 583 -16.09 -24.26 10.34
N ARG A 584 -16.12 -24.77 9.11
CA ARG A 584 -15.86 -23.97 7.92
C ARG A 584 -17.08 -23.11 7.60
N VAL A 585 -16.90 -21.79 7.67
CA VAL A 585 -17.95 -20.81 7.38
C VAL A 585 -17.92 -20.38 5.91
N VAL A 586 -16.73 -20.09 5.39
CA VAL A 586 -16.53 -19.73 3.97
C VAL A 586 -15.35 -20.53 3.41
N PRO A 587 -15.59 -21.58 2.60
CA PRO A 587 -14.54 -22.17 1.79
C PRO A 587 -13.98 -21.19 0.75
N ALA A 588 -12.68 -21.29 0.45
CA ALA A 588 -12.00 -20.39 -0.47
C ALA A 588 -12.65 -20.43 -1.86
N SER A 589 -13.04 -19.25 -2.37
CA SER A 589 -13.63 -19.03 -3.69
C SER A 589 -14.89 -19.84 -3.98
N ASP A 590 -15.56 -20.33 -2.94
CA ASP A 590 -16.72 -21.20 -3.09
C ASP A 590 -17.93 -20.49 -3.72
N TRP A 591 -18.02 -19.16 -3.62
CA TRP A 591 -19.06 -18.34 -4.27
C TRP A 591 -19.24 -18.65 -5.77
N MET A 592 -18.17 -19.11 -6.43
CA MET A 592 -18.17 -19.53 -7.84
C MET A 592 -18.98 -20.83 -8.07
N THR A 593 -19.10 -21.68 -7.05
CA THR A 593 -19.60 -23.06 -7.17
C THR A 593 -20.71 -23.45 -6.20
N ILE A 594 -20.89 -22.75 -5.07
CA ILE A 594 -21.97 -23.02 -4.09
C ILE A 594 -23.34 -22.93 -4.75
N ASP A 595 -24.35 -23.51 -4.09
CA ASP A 595 -25.71 -23.40 -4.58
C ASP A 595 -26.16 -21.92 -4.63
N GLY A 596 -26.98 -21.60 -5.62
CA GLY A 596 -27.44 -20.23 -5.84
C GLY A 596 -28.23 -19.66 -4.66
N TYR A 597 -28.99 -20.50 -3.97
CA TYR A 597 -29.75 -20.12 -2.78
C TYR A 597 -28.81 -19.74 -1.63
N GLU A 598 -27.74 -20.51 -1.43
CA GLU A 598 -26.73 -20.22 -0.41
C GLU A 598 -25.97 -18.92 -0.71
N LEU A 599 -25.59 -18.70 -1.99
CA LEU A 599 -24.94 -17.45 -2.42
C LEU A 599 -25.82 -16.22 -2.18
N LEU A 600 -27.11 -16.30 -2.50
CA LEU A 600 -28.05 -15.21 -2.25
C LEU A 600 -28.19 -14.91 -0.75
N GLY A 601 -28.12 -15.94 0.12
CA GLY A 601 -28.10 -15.77 1.57
C GLY A 601 -26.91 -14.95 2.07
N ARG A 602 -25.72 -15.14 1.49
CA ARG A 602 -24.50 -14.38 1.88
C ARG A 602 -24.52 -12.93 1.37
N THR A 603 -25.16 -12.71 0.22
CA THR A 603 -25.14 -11.42 -0.48
C THR A 603 -26.28 -10.48 -0.06
N TRP A 604 -27.27 -11.00 0.68
CA TRP A 604 -28.41 -10.25 1.22
C TRP A 604 -28.04 -8.96 1.95
N SER A 605 -28.82 -7.89 1.73
CA SER A 605 -28.75 -6.64 2.49
C SER A 605 -30.07 -6.40 3.24
N PRO A 606 -30.03 -6.09 4.54
CA PRO A 606 -31.24 -6.04 5.36
C PRO A 606 -31.91 -4.68 5.36
N GLU A 607 -32.70 -4.34 4.33
CA GLU A 607 -33.78 -3.34 4.45
C GLU A 607 -34.87 -3.54 3.38
N PRO A 608 -36.16 -3.19 3.61
CA PRO A 608 -36.85 -2.93 4.89
C PRO A 608 -37.82 -4.04 5.33
N GLU A 609 -37.90 -5.18 4.64
CA GLU A 609 -38.75 -6.31 5.08
C GLU A 609 -37.95 -7.41 5.80
N PRO A 610 -38.52 -8.03 6.87
CA PRO A 610 -37.85 -9.10 7.59
C PRO A 610 -37.50 -10.28 6.68
N PHE A 611 -36.20 -10.61 6.62
CA PHE A 611 -35.59 -11.72 5.86
C PHE A 611 -36.42 -13.02 5.88
N GLU A 612 -36.96 -13.39 7.05
CA GLU A 612 -37.71 -14.63 7.27
C GLU A 612 -39.07 -14.69 6.55
N ARG A 613 -39.65 -13.55 6.15
CA ARG A 613 -40.96 -13.49 5.46
C ARG A 613 -40.86 -13.63 3.95
N LEU A 614 -39.73 -13.21 3.36
CA LEU A 614 -39.51 -13.18 1.91
C LEU A 614 -38.75 -14.42 1.40
N TRP A 615 -37.85 -14.96 2.21
CA TRP A 615 -36.97 -16.08 1.88
C TRP A 615 -37.65 -17.30 1.20
N PRO A 616 -38.85 -17.75 1.61
CA PRO A 616 -39.48 -18.94 1.01
C PRO A 616 -40.18 -18.70 -0.34
N ARG A 617 -40.36 -17.44 -0.78
CA ARG A 617 -41.23 -17.12 -1.94
C ARG A 617 -40.48 -16.97 -3.25
N GLU A 618 -39.39 -16.21 -3.29
CA GLU A 618 -38.75 -15.80 -4.56
C GLU A 618 -37.28 -16.22 -4.66
N ILE A 619 -36.57 -16.42 -3.54
CA ILE A 619 -35.14 -16.79 -3.54
C ILE A 619 -34.86 -18.09 -4.32
N PRO A 620 -35.67 -19.17 -4.23
CA PRO A 620 -35.44 -20.38 -5.02
C PRO A 620 -35.53 -20.14 -6.55
N GLU A 621 -36.44 -19.28 -7.00
CA GLU A 621 -36.58 -18.93 -8.42
C GLU A 621 -35.45 -18.00 -8.87
N MET A 622 -35.06 -17.03 -8.02
CA MET A 622 -33.91 -16.18 -8.27
C MET A 622 -32.60 -16.97 -8.37
N ALA A 623 -32.42 -17.96 -7.50
CA ALA A 623 -31.24 -18.82 -7.49
C ALA A 623 -31.06 -19.53 -8.85
N GLN A 624 -32.16 -19.92 -9.49
CA GLN A 624 -32.15 -20.51 -10.84
C GLN A 624 -31.78 -19.50 -11.94
N ASN A 625 -31.98 -18.21 -11.70
CA ASN A 625 -31.63 -17.13 -12.63
C ASN A 625 -30.23 -16.56 -12.44
N LEU A 626 -29.49 -16.96 -11.40
CA LEU A 626 -28.09 -16.60 -11.24
C LEU A 626 -27.28 -17.08 -12.45
N ARG A 627 -26.52 -16.16 -13.03
CA ARG A 627 -25.62 -16.45 -14.15
C ARG A 627 -24.21 -15.96 -13.84
N PRO A 628 -23.17 -16.71 -14.24
CA PRO A 628 -21.81 -16.24 -14.14
C PRO A 628 -21.57 -15.08 -15.11
N LEU A 629 -20.70 -14.18 -14.71
CA LEU A 629 -20.07 -13.17 -15.54
C LEU A 629 -18.57 -13.45 -15.54
N ALA A 630 -17.96 -13.50 -16.73
CA ALA A 630 -16.53 -13.80 -16.88
C ALA A 630 -15.82 -12.78 -17.77
N THR A 631 -14.54 -12.54 -17.51
CA THR A 631 -13.68 -11.73 -18.39
C THR A 631 -13.45 -12.44 -19.72
N SER A 632 -12.87 -11.74 -20.70
CA SER A 632 -12.40 -12.35 -21.94
C SER A 632 -11.36 -13.47 -21.73
N SER A 633 -10.63 -13.45 -20.59
CA SER A 633 -9.69 -14.50 -20.19
C SER A 633 -10.36 -15.74 -19.58
N GLY A 634 -11.65 -15.68 -19.29
CA GLY A 634 -12.41 -16.78 -18.66
C GLY A 634 -12.47 -16.72 -17.14
N ASP A 635 -11.95 -15.67 -16.51
CA ASP A 635 -11.98 -15.50 -15.06
C ASP A 635 -13.37 -15.04 -14.61
N MET A 636 -13.98 -15.74 -13.65
CA MET A 636 -15.29 -15.36 -13.12
C MET A 636 -15.19 -14.07 -12.30
N VAL A 637 -15.88 -13.03 -12.74
CA VAL A 637 -15.93 -11.69 -12.10
C VAL A 637 -17.28 -11.38 -11.49
N GLY A 638 -18.22 -12.30 -11.56
CA GLY A 638 -19.48 -12.19 -10.84
C GLY A 638 -20.37 -13.40 -11.03
N ARG A 639 -21.35 -13.53 -10.14
CA ARG A 639 -22.44 -14.48 -10.27
C ARG A 639 -23.69 -13.81 -9.70
N ALA A 640 -24.56 -13.39 -10.62
CA ALA A 640 -25.64 -12.47 -10.30
C ALA A 640 -26.85 -12.68 -11.22
N CYS A 641 -27.99 -12.14 -10.78
CA CYS A 641 -29.24 -12.03 -11.53
C CYS A 641 -29.88 -10.65 -11.36
N ILE A 642 -30.77 -10.27 -12.27
CA ILE A 642 -31.53 -9.01 -12.16
C ILE A 642 -32.80 -9.26 -11.35
N HIS A 643 -33.08 -8.39 -10.39
CA HIS A 643 -34.30 -8.45 -9.58
C HIS A 643 -34.73 -7.04 -9.14
N PRO A 644 -36.03 -6.70 -9.14
CA PRO A 644 -36.48 -5.33 -8.88
C PRO A 644 -36.20 -4.84 -7.44
N THR A 645 -36.30 -5.75 -6.46
CA THR A 645 -36.23 -5.41 -5.02
C THR A 645 -34.93 -5.85 -4.34
N TYR A 646 -34.53 -7.11 -4.50
CA TYR A 646 -33.39 -7.67 -3.79
C TYR A 646 -32.03 -7.11 -4.21
N ALA A 647 -31.28 -6.64 -3.23
CA ALA A 647 -29.96 -6.11 -3.42
C ALA A 647 -28.89 -7.21 -3.56
N GLY A 648 -27.81 -6.88 -4.25
CA GLY A 648 -26.58 -7.66 -4.31
C GLY A 648 -25.42 -6.91 -3.68
N VAL A 649 -24.21 -7.42 -3.88
CA VAL A 649 -22.99 -6.85 -3.30
C VAL A 649 -21.86 -6.78 -4.32
N VAL A 650 -21.10 -5.69 -4.26
CA VAL A 650 -19.77 -5.62 -4.86
C VAL A 650 -18.74 -6.04 -3.81
N ALA A 651 -17.92 -7.04 -4.13
CA ALA A 651 -16.87 -7.55 -3.25
C ALA A 651 -15.48 -7.11 -3.73
N VAL A 652 -14.65 -6.61 -2.81
CA VAL A 652 -13.26 -6.20 -3.06
C VAL A 652 -12.32 -7.05 -2.22
N GLY A 653 -11.42 -7.79 -2.87
CA GLY A 653 -10.55 -8.74 -2.19
C GLY A 653 -11.33 -9.83 -1.43
N GLY A 654 -12.57 -10.13 -1.88
CA GLY A 654 -13.46 -11.11 -1.28
C GLY A 654 -14.38 -10.61 -0.16
N LEU A 655 -14.20 -9.36 0.28
CA LEU A 655 -15.02 -8.74 1.33
C LEU A 655 -16.06 -7.79 0.73
N ARG A 656 -17.22 -7.69 1.39
CA ARG A 656 -18.28 -6.73 1.06
C ARG A 656 -17.73 -5.30 1.05
N ALA A 657 -18.05 -4.55 0.00
CA ALA A 657 -17.58 -3.18 -0.20
C ALA A 657 -18.72 -2.17 -0.42
N CYS A 658 -19.72 -2.49 -1.25
CA CYS A 658 -20.94 -1.70 -1.39
C CYS A 658 -22.12 -2.57 -1.87
N SER A 659 -23.35 -2.08 -1.66
CA SER A 659 -24.57 -2.76 -2.10
C SER A 659 -24.96 -2.38 -3.54
N MET A 660 -25.62 -3.31 -4.24
CA MET A 660 -26.16 -3.12 -5.58
C MET A 660 -27.69 -3.19 -5.57
N ARG A 661 -28.40 -2.24 -6.19
CA ARG A 661 -29.84 -2.31 -6.47
C ARG A 661 -30.09 -2.84 -7.87
N GLY A 662 -31.19 -3.58 -8.03
CA GLY A 662 -31.58 -4.12 -9.33
C GLY A 662 -30.78 -5.35 -9.77
N ILE A 663 -29.71 -5.69 -9.05
CA ILE A 663 -28.83 -6.83 -9.33
C ILE A 663 -28.57 -7.55 -8.00
N SER A 664 -28.98 -8.81 -7.90
CA SER A 664 -28.76 -9.68 -6.75
C SER A 664 -27.61 -10.66 -7.00
N GLY A 665 -26.90 -11.05 -5.94
CA GLY A 665 -25.68 -11.87 -6.03
C GLY A 665 -24.42 -11.06 -5.82
N VAL A 666 -23.30 -11.52 -6.38
CA VAL A 666 -21.97 -10.91 -6.17
C VAL A 666 -21.32 -10.48 -7.47
N LEU A 667 -20.76 -9.27 -7.49
CA LEU A 667 -19.81 -8.82 -8.50
C LEU A 667 -18.45 -8.53 -7.85
N VAL A 668 -17.37 -8.93 -8.48
CA VAL A 668 -16.01 -8.55 -8.06
C VAL A 668 -15.80 -7.08 -8.45
N GLY A 669 -15.22 -6.30 -7.55
CA GLY A 669 -14.93 -4.89 -7.74
C GLY A 669 -13.48 -4.52 -7.52
N ARG A 670 -13.14 -3.30 -7.92
CA ARG A 670 -11.85 -2.65 -7.62
C ARG A 670 -12.08 -1.36 -6.80
N PRO A 671 -11.18 -1.01 -5.87
CA PRO A 671 -11.19 0.31 -5.24
C PRO A 671 -11.07 1.40 -6.31
N GLY A 672 -11.75 2.53 -6.11
CA GLY A 672 -11.51 3.71 -6.93
C GLY A 672 -10.09 4.28 -6.71
N ALA A 673 -9.60 5.06 -7.68
CA ALA A 673 -8.21 5.57 -7.68
C ALA A 673 -7.85 6.51 -6.50
N THR A 674 -8.84 6.97 -5.75
CA THR A 674 -8.65 7.75 -4.51
C THR A 674 -9.48 7.15 -3.38
N ARG A 675 -9.14 7.43 -2.11
CA ARG A 675 -9.97 7.08 -0.94
C ARG A 675 -11.40 7.63 -1.01
N GLN A 676 -11.65 8.61 -1.89
CA GLN A 676 -12.96 9.24 -2.12
C GLN A 676 -13.68 8.66 -3.36
N ALA A 677 -13.04 7.79 -4.13
CA ALA A 677 -13.58 7.24 -5.36
C ALA A 677 -14.38 5.96 -5.10
N THR A 678 -15.54 5.90 -5.74
CA THR A 678 -16.50 4.79 -5.76
C THR A 678 -15.83 3.45 -6.08
N VAL A 679 -16.23 2.37 -5.38
CA VAL A 679 -15.92 0.99 -5.77
C VAL A 679 -16.68 0.65 -7.04
N VAL A 680 -15.99 0.12 -8.05
CA VAL A 680 -16.59 -0.17 -9.37
C VAL A 680 -16.43 -1.66 -9.70
N PRO A 681 -17.49 -2.37 -10.14
CA PRO A 681 -17.39 -3.74 -10.64
C PRO A 681 -16.40 -3.88 -11.81
N VAL A 682 -15.68 -5.01 -11.86
CA VAL A 682 -14.68 -5.32 -12.91
C VAL A 682 -15.26 -6.15 -14.06
N VAL A 683 -16.44 -5.78 -14.54
CA VAL A 683 -17.13 -6.48 -15.64
C VAL A 683 -16.93 -5.72 -16.94
N GLU A 684 -16.48 -6.42 -17.99
CA GLU A 684 -16.34 -5.85 -19.33
C GLU A 684 -17.72 -5.49 -19.93
N ARG A 685 -17.80 -4.38 -20.67
CA ARG A 685 -19.07 -3.88 -21.22
C ARG A 685 -19.78 -4.91 -22.10
N GLN A 686 -19.02 -5.64 -22.92
CA GLN A 686 -19.59 -6.64 -23.82
C GLN A 686 -20.19 -7.82 -23.04
N GLU A 687 -19.49 -8.29 -22.00
CA GLU A 687 -20.01 -9.36 -21.15
C GLU A 687 -21.23 -8.90 -20.34
N LEU A 688 -21.19 -7.68 -19.79
CA LEU A 688 -22.31 -7.12 -19.06
C LEU A 688 -23.57 -7.03 -19.93
N ALA A 689 -23.44 -6.60 -21.19
CA ALA A 689 -24.53 -6.53 -22.16
C ALA A 689 -25.06 -7.93 -22.56
N ARG A 690 -24.16 -8.91 -22.73
CA ARG A 690 -24.54 -10.32 -22.98
C ARG A 690 -25.34 -10.87 -21.80
N TRP A 691 -24.79 -10.75 -20.58
CA TRP A 691 -25.43 -11.19 -19.35
C TRP A 691 -26.81 -10.53 -19.16
N ALA A 692 -26.90 -9.21 -19.32
CA ALA A 692 -28.16 -8.48 -19.18
C ALA A 692 -29.21 -8.90 -20.21
N SER A 693 -28.79 -9.20 -21.45
CA SER A 693 -29.69 -9.74 -22.48
C SER A 693 -30.20 -11.14 -22.14
N GLU A 694 -29.37 -11.98 -21.52
CA GLU A 694 -29.80 -13.30 -21.03
C GLU A 694 -30.80 -13.14 -19.87
N GLN A 695 -30.53 -12.25 -18.92
CA GLN A 695 -31.44 -11.95 -17.81
C GLN A 695 -32.80 -11.47 -18.32
N ALA A 696 -32.84 -10.64 -19.38
CA ALA A 696 -34.09 -10.17 -20.00
C ALA A 696 -35.01 -11.31 -20.44
N ALA A 697 -34.46 -12.43 -20.91
CA ALA A 697 -35.24 -13.60 -21.31
C ALA A 697 -35.74 -14.43 -20.12
N LEU A 698 -35.04 -14.40 -18.97
CA LEU A 698 -35.38 -15.16 -17.76
C LEU A 698 -36.38 -14.41 -16.87
N LEU A 699 -36.36 -13.08 -16.90
CA LEU A 699 -37.14 -12.21 -16.02
C LEU A 699 -38.67 -12.46 -16.05
N PRO A 700 -39.34 -12.72 -17.18
CA PRO A 700 -40.79 -12.98 -17.18
C PRO A 700 -41.20 -14.25 -16.40
N ALA A 701 -40.28 -15.20 -16.25
CA ALA A 701 -40.51 -16.39 -15.44
C ALA A 701 -40.45 -16.08 -13.94
N LEU A 702 -39.62 -15.12 -13.53
CA LEU A 702 -39.36 -14.75 -12.13
C LEU A 702 -40.29 -13.63 -11.64
N VAL A 703 -40.41 -12.54 -12.40
CA VAL A 703 -41.19 -11.34 -12.02
C VAL A 703 -42.50 -11.34 -12.81
N LYS A 704 -43.63 -11.39 -12.11
CA LYS A 704 -44.96 -11.47 -12.76
C LYS A 704 -45.61 -10.11 -13.02
N GLU A 705 -45.37 -9.14 -12.14
CA GLU A 705 -45.97 -7.82 -12.26
C GLU A 705 -45.29 -7.01 -13.38
N PRO A 706 -46.03 -6.54 -14.41
CA PRO A 706 -45.42 -5.81 -15.53
C PRO A 706 -44.69 -4.51 -15.13
N ALA A 707 -45.17 -3.81 -14.08
CA ALA A 707 -44.50 -2.62 -13.57
C ALA A 707 -43.10 -2.93 -13.00
N GLU A 708 -42.95 -4.08 -12.33
CA GLU A 708 -41.67 -4.57 -11.82
C GLU A 708 -40.79 -5.11 -12.96
N GLN A 709 -41.38 -5.76 -13.98
CA GLN A 709 -40.64 -6.13 -15.19
C GLN A 709 -40.06 -4.90 -15.90
N MET A 710 -40.79 -3.79 -15.96
CA MET A 710 -40.28 -2.52 -16.50
C MET A 710 -39.14 -1.95 -15.64
N ALA A 711 -39.19 -2.12 -14.31
CA ALA A 711 -38.07 -1.78 -13.44
C ALA A 711 -36.82 -2.61 -13.76
N CYS A 712 -36.97 -3.91 -14.03
CA CYS A 712 -35.87 -4.75 -14.48
C CYS A 712 -35.38 -4.38 -15.88
N ALA A 713 -36.29 -4.02 -16.80
CA ALA A 713 -35.94 -3.55 -18.15
C ALA A 713 -35.03 -2.31 -18.09
N GLN A 714 -35.26 -1.41 -17.13
CA GLN A 714 -34.41 -0.24 -16.90
C GLN A 714 -32.96 -0.65 -16.56
N VAL A 715 -32.78 -1.68 -15.72
CA VAL A 715 -31.46 -2.24 -15.37
C VAL A 715 -30.82 -2.93 -16.58
N VAL A 716 -31.59 -3.75 -17.31
CA VAL A 716 -31.12 -4.43 -18.54
C VAL A 716 -30.59 -3.39 -19.54
N ARG A 717 -31.36 -2.33 -19.80
CA ARG A 717 -30.98 -1.28 -20.76
C ARG A 717 -29.75 -0.50 -20.30
N ALA A 718 -29.67 -0.16 -19.01
CA ALA A 718 -28.50 0.52 -18.45
C ALA A 718 -27.22 -0.32 -18.63
N CYS A 719 -27.32 -1.64 -18.43
CA CYS A 719 -26.25 -2.62 -18.66
C CYS A 719 -25.94 -2.87 -20.16
N GLY A 720 -26.63 -2.22 -21.10
CA GLY A 720 -26.45 -2.39 -22.54
C GLY A 720 -27.08 -3.66 -23.12
N GLY A 721 -27.95 -4.33 -22.37
CA GLY A 721 -28.64 -5.54 -22.80
C GLY A 721 -29.82 -5.28 -23.74
N ARG A 722 -30.22 -6.32 -24.48
CA ARG A 722 -31.43 -6.31 -25.32
C ARG A 722 -32.66 -6.61 -24.45
N LEU A 723 -33.68 -5.77 -24.58
CA LEU A 723 -34.88 -5.80 -23.73
C LEU A 723 -35.85 -6.95 -24.07
N GLY A 724 -35.83 -7.41 -25.33
CA GLY A 724 -36.67 -8.52 -25.78
C GLY A 724 -38.17 -8.23 -25.62
N ALA A 725 -38.86 -9.11 -24.91
CA ALA A 725 -40.30 -9.00 -24.66
C ALA A 725 -40.66 -8.16 -23.41
N LEU A 726 -39.67 -7.65 -22.67
CA LEU A 726 -39.93 -6.88 -21.46
C LEU A 726 -40.71 -5.59 -21.78
N PRO A 727 -41.66 -5.20 -20.90
CA PRO A 727 -42.35 -3.94 -21.03
C PRO A 727 -41.39 -2.77 -20.78
N ILE A 728 -41.44 -1.76 -21.65
CA ILE A 728 -40.62 -0.55 -21.56
C ILE A 728 -41.45 0.71 -21.31
N ALA A 729 -42.76 0.63 -21.55
CA ALA A 729 -43.72 1.71 -21.34
C ALA A 729 -45.11 1.15 -21.02
N GLU A 730 -45.96 1.95 -20.38
CA GLU A 730 -47.40 1.74 -20.29
C GLU A 730 -48.13 2.77 -21.16
N GLY A 731 -48.98 2.31 -22.08
CA GLY A 731 -49.81 3.16 -22.94
C GLY A 731 -51.31 2.91 -22.71
N ALA A 732 -52.15 3.55 -23.52
CA ALA A 732 -53.61 3.43 -23.42
C ALA A 732 -54.16 2.00 -23.61
N THR A 733 -53.40 1.13 -24.30
CA THR A 733 -53.74 -0.27 -24.57
C THR A 733 -53.07 -1.26 -23.61
N GLY A 734 -52.30 -0.77 -22.63
CA GLY A 734 -51.58 -1.58 -21.64
C GLY A 734 -50.06 -1.47 -21.77
N TRP A 735 -49.35 -2.48 -21.28
CA TRP A 735 -47.90 -2.53 -21.26
C TRP A 735 -47.32 -2.87 -22.63
N LEU A 736 -46.35 -2.08 -23.08
CA LEU A 736 -45.76 -2.17 -24.41
C LEU A 736 -44.27 -2.49 -24.34
N SER A 737 -43.83 -3.47 -25.13
CA SER A 737 -42.42 -3.74 -25.38
C SER A 737 -41.86 -2.85 -26.49
N GLU A 738 -40.53 -2.88 -26.65
CA GLU A 738 -39.85 -2.19 -27.75
C GLU A 738 -40.39 -2.59 -29.13
N GLN A 739 -40.71 -3.89 -29.31
CA GLN A 739 -41.28 -4.40 -30.55
C GLN A 739 -42.72 -3.95 -30.76
N ALA A 740 -43.52 -3.91 -29.68
CA ALA A 740 -44.91 -3.45 -29.75
C ALA A 740 -45.01 -1.98 -30.16
N ILE A 741 -44.12 -1.12 -29.64
CA ILE A 741 -44.05 0.31 -30.02
C ILE A 741 -43.55 0.46 -31.47
N ALA A 742 -42.55 -0.32 -31.89
CA ALA A 742 -42.05 -0.27 -33.25
C ALA A 742 -43.07 -0.75 -34.29
N ALA A 743 -44.02 -1.60 -33.88
CA ALA A 743 -45.13 -2.09 -34.70
C ALA A 743 -46.45 -1.33 -34.45
N TRP A 744 -46.40 -0.16 -33.80
CA TRP A 744 -47.58 0.61 -33.47
C TRP A 744 -48.26 1.15 -34.73
N ASP A 745 -49.39 0.56 -35.08
CA ASP A 745 -50.22 0.97 -36.21
C ASP A 745 -50.78 2.38 -36.04
N ALA A 746 -50.69 3.18 -37.11
CA ALA A 746 -51.07 4.60 -37.12
C ALA A 746 -50.49 5.41 -35.94
N VAL A 747 -49.18 5.22 -35.66
CA VAL A 747 -48.47 5.98 -34.62
C VAL A 747 -48.69 7.50 -34.81
N PRO A 748 -49.14 8.23 -33.77
CA PRO A 748 -49.36 9.68 -33.86
C PRO A 748 -48.09 10.45 -34.25
N ASP A 749 -48.23 11.60 -34.90
CA ASP A 749 -47.09 12.48 -35.19
C ASP A 749 -46.51 13.13 -33.92
N GLU A 750 -47.25 13.12 -32.81
CA GLU A 750 -46.82 13.62 -31.50
C GLU A 750 -47.14 12.59 -30.39
N VAL A 751 -46.11 12.08 -29.73
CA VAL A 751 -46.20 11.13 -28.61
C VAL A 751 -45.68 11.81 -27.34
N LEU A 752 -46.46 11.73 -26.27
CA LEU A 752 -46.16 12.33 -24.97
C LEU A 752 -45.56 11.29 -24.03
N LEU A 753 -44.32 11.49 -23.62
CA LEU A 753 -43.69 10.63 -22.62
C LEU A 753 -43.92 11.22 -21.22
N VAL A 754 -44.49 10.41 -20.33
CA VAL A 754 -44.73 10.74 -18.92
C VAL A 754 -43.73 9.98 -18.05
N ARG A 755 -43.10 10.67 -17.10
CA ARG A 755 -42.20 10.03 -16.15
C ARG A 755 -42.97 9.15 -15.16
N ASP A 756 -42.55 7.90 -15.02
CA ASP A 756 -43.04 7.04 -13.94
C ASP A 756 -42.43 7.43 -12.58
N HIS A 757 -43.28 7.64 -11.57
CA HIS A 757 -42.89 8.09 -10.23
C HIS A 757 -43.05 6.93 -9.22
N GLN A 758 -41.95 6.25 -8.87
CA GLN A 758 -41.99 5.09 -7.96
C GLN A 758 -41.92 5.40 -6.46
N SER A 759 -41.73 6.65 -6.03
CA SER A 759 -41.56 6.93 -4.59
C SER A 759 -42.90 7.00 -3.85
N GLY A 760 -43.28 5.91 -3.17
CA GLY A 760 -44.11 5.78 -1.94
C GLY A 760 -45.55 6.31 -1.91
N ARG A 761 -45.83 7.41 -2.60
CA ARG A 761 -47.15 7.92 -2.95
C ARG A 761 -47.04 8.45 -4.37
N GLY A 762 -47.18 7.55 -5.35
CA GLY A 762 -47.37 7.95 -6.74
C GLY A 762 -48.51 8.97 -6.85
N PRO A 763 -48.56 9.77 -7.94
CA PRO A 763 -49.60 10.76 -8.10
C PRO A 763 -50.98 10.12 -7.91
N TRP A 764 -51.91 10.85 -7.30
CA TRP A 764 -53.25 10.37 -6.93
C TRP A 764 -54.03 9.70 -8.08
N TRP A 765 -53.68 10.04 -9.33
CA TRP A 765 -54.29 9.53 -10.55
C TRP A 765 -53.69 8.23 -11.07
N ARG A 766 -52.48 7.83 -10.66
CA ARG A 766 -51.68 6.76 -11.31
C ARG A 766 -52.38 5.41 -11.39
N SER A 767 -53.13 5.02 -10.36
CA SER A 767 -53.87 3.75 -10.30
C SER A 767 -55.26 3.80 -10.94
N LYS A 768 -55.71 4.97 -11.40
CA LYS A 768 -57.09 5.21 -11.85
C LYS A 768 -57.18 5.84 -13.24
N ILE A 769 -56.06 6.26 -13.80
CA ILE A 769 -56.02 7.00 -15.06
C ILE A 769 -56.27 6.07 -16.24
N LYS A 770 -57.10 6.52 -17.18
CA LYS A 770 -57.12 6.03 -18.56
C LYS A 770 -56.27 6.97 -19.39
N LEU A 771 -55.12 6.48 -19.87
CA LEU A 771 -54.18 7.27 -20.66
C LEU A 771 -54.76 7.65 -22.02
N ALA A 772 -54.39 8.82 -22.53
CA ALA A 772 -54.73 9.21 -23.89
C ALA A 772 -53.96 8.34 -24.91
N PRO A 773 -54.47 8.14 -26.14
CA PRO A 773 -53.87 7.22 -27.12
C PRO A 773 -52.41 7.54 -27.45
N ASN A 774 -51.99 8.80 -27.39
CA ASN A 774 -50.63 9.22 -27.71
C ASN A 774 -49.71 9.36 -26.49
N VAL A 775 -50.08 8.82 -25.33
CA VAL A 775 -49.32 8.95 -24.07
C VAL A 775 -48.65 7.63 -23.71
N LEU A 776 -47.37 7.70 -23.34
CA LEU A 776 -46.58 6.57 -22.82
C LEU A 776 -45.97 6.94 -21.45
N VAL A 777 -46.22 6.13 -20.43
CA VAL A 777 -45.58 6.25 -19.11
C VAL A 777 -44.31 5.41 -19.10
N VAL A 778 -43.15 6.04 -18.80
CA VAL A 778 -41.82 5.44 -18.97
C VAL A 778 -40.89 5.79 -17.80
N ARG A 779 -39.98 4.88 -17.42
CA ARG A 779 -38.86 5.20 -16.50
C ARG A 779 -37.73 5.88 -17.27
N MET A 780 -37.68 7.21 -17.21
CA MET A 780 -36.79 8.04 -18.02
C MET A 780 -35.40 8.32 -17.42
N HIS A 781 -35.09 7.79 -16.23
CA HIS A 781 -33.80 8.03 -15.55
C HIS A 781 -32.90 6.79 -15.67
N LEU A 782 -31.60 6.97 -15.47
CA LEU A 782 -30.69 5.84 -15.24
C LEU A 782 -30.95 5.26 -13.85
N PRO A 783 -30.93 3.93 -13.69
CA PRO A 783 -31.06 3.31 -12.38
C PRO A 783 -29.80 3.59 -11.56
N ALA A 784 -29.99 3.96 -10.29
CA ALA A 784 -28.91 4.06 -9.31
C ALA A 784 -28.55 2.65 -8.83
N ILE A 785 -27.67 1.95 -9.56
CA ILE A 785 -27.32 0.56 -9.26
C ILE A 785 -26.42 0.48 -8.02
N LEU A 786 -25.49 1.41 -7.81
CA LEU A 786 -24.59 1.36 -6.64
C LEU A 786 -25.08 2.33 -5.54
N GLU A 787 -25.50 1.80 -4.38
CA GLU A 787 -26.15 2.61 -3.33
C GLU A 787 -25.22 3.57 -2.59
N ASP A 788 -23.98 3.16 -2.37
CA ASP A 788 -23.08 3.77 -1.40
C ASP A 788 -22.04 4.70 -2.04
N THR A 789 -22.50 5.49 -3.01
CA THR A 789 -21.63 6.26 -3.90
C THR A 789 -22.14 7.70 -4.01
N ARG A 790 -21.23 8.69 -3.97
CA ARG A 790 -21.60 10.10 -4.10
C ARG A 790 -22.25 10.44 -5.44
N ASP A 791 -22.07 9.56 -6.44
CA ASP A 791 -22.78 9.59 -7.71
C ASP A 791 -23.15 8.14 -8.14
N PRO A 792 -24.37 7.68 -7.80
CA PRO A 792 -24.83 6.32 -8.09
C PRO A 792 -25.14 6.05 -9.56
N THR A 793 -24.92 7.04 -10.44
CA THR A 793 -25.12 6.92 -11.89
C THR A 793 -23.84 6.60 -12.67
N LEU A 794 -22.68 6.51 -12.00
CA LEU A 794 -21.36 6.27 -12.62
C LEU A 794 -21.13 4.83 -13.12
N TRP A 795 -21.98 3.86 -12.76
CA TRP A 795 -21.86 2.48 -13.26
C TRP A 795 -23.23 1.98 -13.74
N PRO A 796 -23.30 1.39 -14.95
CA PRO A 796 -22.21 0.99 -15.83
C PRO A 796 -21.71 2.07 -16.83
N SER A 797 -22.19 3.32 -16.73
CA SER A 797 -21.80 4.39 -17.66
C SER A 797 -20.55 5.16 -17.21
N GLU A 798 -19.45 5.03 -17.95
CA GLU A 798 -18.34 5.99 -17.87
C GLU A 798 -18.83 7.33 -18.43
N GLU A 799 -18.74 8.40 -17.62
CA GLU A 799 -19.16 9.79 -17.90
C GLU A 799 -19.65 10.06 -19.33
N ALA A 800 -20.95 10.34 -19.49
CA ALA A 800 -21.45 10.83 -20.78
C ALA A 800 -20.67 12.10 -21.17
N PRO A 801 -20.07 12.17 -22.37
CA PRO A 801 -19.30 13.35 -22.77
C PRO A 801 -20.23 14.57 -22.71
N ARG A 802 -19.81 15.59 -21.95
CA ARG A 802 -20.59 16.83 -21.70
C ARG A 802 -21.06 17.52 -22.99
N SER A 803 -20.46 17.20 -24.13
CA SER A 803 -20.80 17.70 -25.47
C SER A 803 -22.08 17.09 -26.07
N GLU A 804 -22.57 15.94 -25.59
CA GLU A 804 -23.72 15.24 -26.20
C GLU A 804 -24.71 14.67 -25.14
N PRO A 805 -25.54 15.53 -24.50
CA PRO A 805 -26.45 15.14 -23.41
C PRO A 805 -27.46 14.04 -23.78
N TRP A 806 -27.82 13.92 -25.07
CA TRP A 806 -28.77 12.93 -25.57
C TRP A 806 -28.24 11.49 -25.52
N ARG A 807 -26.91 11.28 -25.49
CA ARG A 807 -26.33 9.94 -25.36
C ARG A 807 -26.70 9.28 -24.04
N ALA A 808 -26.83 10.07 -22.97
CA ALA A 808 -27.29 9.56 -21.67
C ALA A 808 -28.77 9.13 -21.74
N VAL A 809 -29.61 9.84 -22.49
CA VAL A 809 -31.03 9.48 -22.70
C VAL A 809 -31.14 8.14 -23.43
N LEU A 810 -30.27 7.86 -24.40
CA LEU A 810 -30.27 6.58 -25.12
C LEU A 810 -29.97 5.37 -24.22
N GLN A 811 -29.37 5.56 -23.05
CA GLN A 811 -29.14 4.48 -22.08
C GLN A 811 -30.35 4.23 -21.16
N THR A 812 -31.43 5.02 -21.30
CA THR A 812 -32.67 4.87 -20.52
C THR A 812 -33.77 4.18 -21.33
N LEU A 813 -34.88 3.82 -20.68
CA LEU A 813 -36.06 3.32 -21.39
C LEU A 813 -36.69 4.38 -22.30
N ALA A 814 -36.55 5.67 -21.99
CA ALA A 814 -36.98 6.73 -22.91
C ALA A 814 -36.20 6.66 -24.24
N GLY A 815 -34.90 6.38 -24.18
CA GLY A 815 -34.07 6.11 -25.35
C GLY A 815 -34.56 4.92 -26.17
N ALA A 816 -34.91 3.81 -25.52
CA ALA A 816 -35.48 2.64 -26.18
C ALA A 816 -36.84 2.95 -26.84
N VAL A 817 -37.67 3.79 -26.21
CA VAL A 817 -38.92 4.28 -26.81
C VAL A 817 -38.66 5.16 -28.03
N LEU A 818 -37.68 6.07 -27.99
CA LEU A 818 -37.29 6.88 -29.15
C LEU A 818 -36.80 6.01 -30.32
N GLU A 819 -35.99 4.99 -30.05
CA GLU A 819 -35.53 4.00 -31.03
C GLU A 819 -36.71 3.23 -31.66
N ALA A 820 -37.69 2.85 -30.84
CA ALA A 820 -38.88 2.16 -31.30
C ALA A 820 -39.80 3.07 -32.14
N LEU A 821 -40.02 4.31 -31.71
CA LEU A 821 -40.81 5.30 -32.45
C LEU A 821 -40.17 5.68 -33.79
N ALA A 822 -38.84 5.84 -33.82
CA ALA A 822 -38.10 6.08 -35.07
C ALA A 822 -38.36 4.97 -36.10
N ARG A 823 -38.37 3.71 -35.65
CA ARG A 823 -38.73 2.56 -36.52
C ARG A 823 -40.20 2.57 -36.93
N ALA A 824 -41.12 2.90 -36.03
CA ALA A 824 -42.55 2.99 -36.34
C ALA A 824 -42.86 4.08 -37.38
N TRP A 825 -42.18 5.23 -37.30
CA TRP A 825 -42.31 6.32 -38.27
C TRP A 825 -41.51 6.12 -39.56
N GLY A 826 -40.59 5.15 -39.58
CA GLY A 826 -39.71 4.89 -40.72
C GLY A 826 -38.64 5.95 -40.95
N VAL A 827 -38.17 6.62 -39.89
CA VAL A 827 -37.22 7.74 -39.94
C VAL A 827 -35.95 7.44 -39.13
N PRO A 828 -34.81 8.09 -39.44
CA PRO A 828 -33.60 7.99 -38.63
C PRO A 828 -33.79 8.51 -37.18
N LEU A 829 -33.16 7.84 -36.21
CA LEU A 829 -33.22 8.23 -34.78
C LEU A 829 -32.70 9.65 -34.53
N ASP A 830 -31.64 10.06 -35.23
CA ASP A 830 -31.05 11.38 -35.06
C ASP A 830 -32.00 12.50 -35.51
N GLU A 831 -32.87 12.25 -36.49
CA GLU A 831 -33.94 13.17 -36.88
C GLU A 831 -35.00 13.28 -35.79
N VAL A 832 -35.42 12.16 -35.19
CA VAL A 832 -36.38 12.16 -34.07
C VAL A 832 -35.84 12.92 -32.86
N VAL A 833 -34.57 12.67 -32.50
CA VAL A 833 -33.91 13.36 -31.37
C VAL A 833 -33.81 14.87 -31.64
N ARG A 834 -33.50 15.29 -32.88
CA ARG A 834 -33.48 16.70 -33.28
C ARG A 834 -34.87 17.34 -33.25
N ALA A 835 -35.89 16.64 -33.73
CA ALA A 835 -37.27 17.15 -33.80
C ALA A 835 -37.96 17.26 -32.43
N THR A 836 -37.60 16.38 -31.49
CA THR A 836 -38.11 16.37 -30.11
C THR A 836 -37.63 17.60 -29.33
N GLY A 837 -36.33 17.92 -29.40
CA GLY A 837 -35.71 19.00 -28.62
C GLY A 837 -35.89 18.87 -27.09
N PRO A 838 -35.28 19.73 -26.27
CA PRO A 838 -35.57 19.78 -24.84
C PRO A 838 -36.89 20.53 -24.60
N SER A 839 -38.02 19.82 -24.58
CA SER A 839 -39.33 20.39 -24.20
C SER A 839 -39.89 19.66 -22.98
N ARG A 840 -40.06 20.39 -21.86
CA ARG A 840 -40.89 19.96 -20.74
C ARG A 840 -42.14 20.82 -20.72
N GLU A 841 -43.25 20.22 -21.11
CA GLU A 841 -44.53 20.91 -21.22
C GLU A 841 -45.55 20.27 -20.27
N THR A 842 -46.53 21.05 -19.82
CA THR A 842 -47.70 20.50 -19.12
C THR A 842 -48.76 20.19 -20.16
N ARG A 843 -49.13 18.90 -20.27
CA ARG A 843 -50.14 18.42 -21.24
C ARG A 843 -51.15 17.53 -20.54
N VAL A 844 -52.33 17.40 -21.15
CA VAL A 844 -53.36 16.44 -20.73
C VAL A 844 -52.87 15.04 -21.08
N ILE A 845 -52.76 14.17 -20.07
CA ILE A 845 -52.24 12.81 -20.22
C ILE A 845 -53.33 11.73 -20.18
N GLY A 846 -54.55 12.09 -19.78
CA GLY A 846 -55.66 11.15 -19.69
C GLY A 846 -56.78 11.64 -18.77
N VAL A 847 -57.65 10.71 -18.38
CA VAL A 847 -58.80 10.97 -17.50
C VAL A 847 -58.78 10.01 -16.31
N ALA A 848 -58.87 10.53 -15.09
CA ALA A 848 -58.99 9.76 -13.85
C ALA A 848 -60.22 10.23 -13.07
N ASP A 849 -61.08 9.30 -12.62
CA ASP A 849 -62.33 9.60 -11.91
C ASP A 849 -63.21 10.68 -12.62
N GLY A 850 -63.23 10.66 -13.96
CA GLY A 850 -64.00 11.61 -14.78
C GLY A 850 -63.40 13.01 -14.90
N ARG A 851 -62.19 13.25 -14.38
CA ARG A 851 -61.46 14.54 -14.49
C ARG A 851 -60.26 14.39 -15.41
N THR A 852 -60.00 15.42 -16.21
CA THR A 852 -58.76 15.53 -17.00
C THR A 852 -57.55 15.63 -16.09
N VAL A 853 -56.52 14.84 -16.38
CA VAL A 853 -55.27 14.84 -15.66
C VAL A 853 -54.20 15.48 -16.53
N GLU A 854 -53.52 16.47 -15.99
CA GLU A 854 -52.35 17.09 -16.61
C GLU A 854 -51.08 16.66 -15.88
N SER A 855 -50.00 16.48 -16.63
CA SER A 855 -48.67 16.18 -16.08
C SER A 855 -47.59 16.84 -16.92
N PHE A 856 -46.40 16.98 -16.34
CA PHE A 856 -45.20 17.29 -17.12
C PHE A 856 -44.87 16.11 -18.04
N VAL A 857 -44.65 16.42 -19.31
CA VAL A 857 -44.31 15.46 -20.36
C VAL A 857 -43.13 15.92 -21.19
N ASP A 858 -42.38 14.94 -21.71
CA ASP A 858 -41.42 15.16 -22.79
C ASP A 858 -42.13 14.86 -24.12
N VAL A 859 -42.17 15.85 -25.03
CA VAL A 859 -42.94 15.75 -26.29
C VAL A 859 -42.05 15.22 -27.42
N VAL A 860 -42.33 14.02 -27.91
CA VAL A 860 -41.62 13.39 -29.03
C VAL A 860 -42.39 13.63 -30.32
N LYS A 861 -41.71 14.21 -31.32
CA LYS A 861 -42.33 14.59 -32.59
C LYS A 861 -41.76 13.80 -33.75
N ARG A 862 -42.64 13.42 -34.68
CA ARG A 862 -42.23 12.90 -35.98
C ARG A 862 -41.52 14.00 -36.77
N PRO A 863 -40.31 13.75 -37.31
CA PRO A 863 -39.66 14.66 -38.24
C PRO A 863 -40.54 14.93 -39.46
N GLY A 864 -40.61 16.19 -39.89
CA GLY A 864 -41.40 16.63 -41.03
C GLY A 864 -40.69 16.48 -42.36
#